data_AF-A0A9P3HFY0-F1
#
_entry.id   AF-A0A9P3HFY0-F1
#
_cell.length_a   1.000
_cell.length_b   1.000
_cell.length_c   1.000
_cell.angle_alpha   90.00
_cell.angle_beta   90.00
_cell.angle_gamma   90.00
#
_symmetry.space_group_name_H-M   'P 1'
#
loop_
_entity.id
_entity.type
_entity.pdbx_description
1 polymer ?
#
loop_
_entity_poly.entity_id
_entity_poly.type
_entity_poly.pdbx_seq_one_letter_code
_entity_poly.pdbx_strand_id
1 'polypeptide(L)'
;MAQQPSATAHHAVPDLPMTDKICIRDLTVRNIIGVDAWERSKRQPIIINLVVYTSVSQAGDTDHLPYSIHYGVLCKTVEAHSEKTECRSVEALADSIARVVITKCHAPKITVRIDKPRALLHAASAGVEITRQRSDYTEDQLAGIVPCPLKFKPDDIIFVKDLKLSCIIGVNPWEREEEQIVILNLQIYPGLDESDDRRPDYVSSTHNYRTIVRTITKYIEASSYKTVEAFVTSVARIAIEKCHVSKITVKMEKPSAIVFAGSAGVEITRDRAFFANAHNASNKTHTRGMSSISTVYGLPGSMDHKIQKRGPVPAHLKHEVFLALGSNLGDSAANLTNALKMLEKDDHVRVVDTSFLYETPPMYVTDQPPFLNAACKVKTDLEPRALLAKIKEIEAEMGRDFNTVRNGPRPIDIDILLYDHIEYSDDVLTIPHISMQEREFVLRPLCDIAKDVEHPKLYRHISQLLSQLLLKQSEQPSEGHIHKSVPLRGKIWHWDAKTYIMGILNTTPDSFSDGGNYSTTESAALRAQQLVDDGADIIDIGGMSTRPNSEEISEEEEIRRVVPVIQLLRARGFEHPISVDTFRASVADAAVEAGADLINDVSAGRRDPAMYAVMAKWNVPVCLMHMRGDSKTMMSLTDYGENNDVIAEIAKDLNKSVQRAIAAGVHRWNIIVDPGVGFAKDGEQSLQVLRRLPELIQESPSSKSPLAGYPCLVGPSRKAFIGKLIQQQDAMKRTWGTAAACTASVAGGAGIVRVHDVKEIRDVIKVSDAIWRVHA
;
A
#
# COMPACT_ATOMS: atom_id res chain seq x y z
N MET A 1 -49.99 42.95 65.89
CA MET A 1 -48.63 43.48 66.18
C MET A 1 -47.74 42.26 66.39
N ALA A 2 -46.60 42.02 65.74
CA ALA A 2 -45.70 42.85 64.93
C ALA A 2 -45.00 41.91 63.91
N GLN A 3 -45.03 42.22 62.61
CA GLN A 3 -43.92 42.68 61.75
C GLN A 3 -42.76 41.70 61.55
N GLN A 4 -42.61 41.26 60.30
CA GLN A 4 -41.40 40.68 59.70
C GLN A 4 -40.20 41.65 59.84
N PRO A 5 -38.97 41.15 59.97
CA PRO A 5 -37.79 41.86 59.51
C PRO A 5 -37.40 41.41 58.10
N SER A 6 -37.17 42.42 57.28
CA SER A 6 -36.79 42.45 55.88
C SER A 6 -35.38 41.96 55.59
N ALA A 7 -35.19 41.51 54.35
CA ALA A 7 -33.95 41.33 53.62
C ALA A 7 -32.78 42.21 54.11
N THR A 8 -31.75 41.57 54.68
CA THR A 8 -30.42 42.17 54.82
C THR A 8 -29.71 42.08 53.48
N ALA A 9 -29.51 43.25 52.88
CA ALA A 9 -28.72 43.47 51.69
C ALA A 9 -27.32 42.87 51.86
N HIS A 10 -26.99 41.87 51.04
CA HIS A 10 -25.59 41.59 50.73
C HIS A 10 -25.07 42.79 49.94
N HIS A 11 -24.30 43.63 50.62
CA HIS A 11 -23.50 44.67 49.99
C HIS A 11 -22.71 44.04 48.83
N ALA A 12 -22.99 44.52 47.62
CA ALA A 12 -22.15 44.29 46.46
C ALA A 12 -20.75 44.84 46.78
N VAL A 13 -19.86 43.93 47.16
CA VAL A 13 -18.42 44.19 47.16
C VAL A 13 -18.04 44.37 45.68
N PRO A 14 -17.34 45.45 45.30
CA PRO A 14 -16.94 45.69 43.92
C PRO A 14 -16.14 44.49 43.40
N ASP A 15 -16.37 44.11 42.14
CA ASP A 15 -15.64 43.08 41.39
C ASP A 15 -14.13 43.39 41.41
N LEU A 16 -13.46 42.96 42.48
CA LEU A 16 -12.03 42.74 42.47
C LEU A 16 -11.78 41.57 41.52
N PRO A 17 -10.81 41.68 40.58
CA PRO A 17 -10.53 40.59 39.66
C PRO A 17 -10.22 39.35 40.48
N MET A 18 -11.00 38.28 40.31
CA MET A 18 -10.79 37.00 40.99
C MET A 18 -9.46 36.37 40.52
N THR A 19 -8.35 36.78 41.14
CA THR A 19 -6.98 36.38 40.79
C THR A 19 -6.50 35.14 41.54
N ASP A 20 -7.14 34.82 42.66
CA ASP A 20 -6.73 33.75 43.57
C ASP A 20 -7.13 32.38 43.02
N LYS A 21 -6.21 31.41 43.13
CA LYS A 21 -6.34 30.06 42.55
C LYS A 21 -5.99 28.98 43.57
N ILE A 22 -6.87 28.01 43.71
CA ILE A 22 -6.59 26.74 44.40
C ILE A 22 -6.23 25.72 43.32
N CYS A 23 -5.01 25.18 43.38
CA CYS A 23 -4.49 24.23 42.40
C CYS A 23 -4.43 22.83 42.99
N ILE A 24 -5.01 21.85 42.31
CA ILE A 24 -4.84 20.42 42.59
C ILE A 24 -4.16 19.81 41.38
N ARG A 25 -3.03 19.15 41.61
CA ARG A 25 -2.22 18.54 40.57
C ARG A 25 -2.17 17.04 40.72
N ASP A 26 -2.14 16.36 39.59
CA ASP A 26 -1.89 14.92 39.47
C ASP A 26 -2.81 13.99 40.28
N LEU A 27 -4.08 14.37 40.43
CA LEU A 27 -5.09 13.53 41.09
C LEU A 27 -5.36 12.29 40.25
N THR A 28 -4.85 11.13 40.70
CA THR A 28 -4.94 9.88 39.93
C THR A 28 -6.19 9.11 40.31
N VAL A 29 -7.08 8.86 39.34
CA VAL A 29 -8.33 8.11 39.54
C VAL A 29 -8.41 6.95 38.56
N ARG A 30 -9.07 5.86 38.96
CA ARG A 30 -9.32 4.70 38.08
C ARG A 30 -10.75 4.74 37.53
N ASN A 31 -10.91 4.98 36.24
CA ASN A 31 -12.22 5.04 35.58
C ASN A 31 -12.26 4.17 34.31
N ILE A 32 -13.46 3.73 33.92
CA ILE A 32 -13.75 3.09 32.64
C ILE A 32 -14.10 4.20 31.65
N ILE A 33 -13.14 4.57 30.80
CA ILE A 33 -13.32 5.65 29.82
C ILE A 33 -12.68 5.32 28.49
N GLY A 34 -13.40 5.57 27.41
CA GLY A 34 -12.86 5.33 26.07
C GLY A 34 -13.90 5.22 24.97
N VAL A 35 -13.46 5.58 23.77
CA VAL A 35 -14.29 5.50 22.55
C VAL A 35 -14.43 4.04 22.11
N ASP A 36 -13.38 3.22 22.30
CA ASP A 36 -13.36 1.82 21.88
C ASP A 36 -14.09 0.89 22.87
N ALA A 37 -14.59 -0.24 22.37
CA ALA A 37 -15.21 -1.26 23.21
C ALA A 37 -14.24 -1.89 24.23
N TRP A 38 -12.96 -2.05 23.87
CA TRP A 38 -11.95 -2.64 24.77
C TRP A 38 -11.53 -1.66 25.88
N GLU A 39 -11.46 -0.36 25.62
CA GLU A 39 -11.17 0.65 26.64
C GLU A 39 -12.25 0.70 27.73
N ARG A 40 -13.47 0.28 27.37
CA ARG A 40 -14.62 0.17 28.27
C ARG A 40 -14.69 -1.16 29.04
N SER A 41 -13.70 -2.04 28.88
CA SER A 41 -13.68 -3.35 29.57
C SER A 41 -12.88 -3.35 30.88
N LYS A 42 -11.98 -2.37 31.09
CA LYS A 42 -11.07 -2.31 32.24
C LYS A 42 -10.93 -0.89 32.77
N ARG A 43 -10.83 -0.75 34.10
CA ARG A 43 -10.53 0.54 34.75
C ARG A 43 -9.08 0.97 34.43
N GLN A 44 -8.92 2.19 33.95
CA GLN A 44 -7.63 2.77 33.56
C GLN A 44 -7.28 3.95 34.46
N PRO A 45 -5.99 4.21 34.73
CA PRO A 45 -5.58 5.41 35.45
C PRO A 45 -5.78 6.65 34.58
N ILE A 46 -6.42 7.65 35.15
CA ILE A 46 -6.60 8.99 34.58
C ILE A 46 -6.01 9.98 35.57
N ILE A 47 -5.32 11.00 35.05
CA ILE A 47 -4.74 12.05 35.86
C ILE A 47 -5.60 13.31 35.70
N ILE A 48 -6.10 13.85 36.81
CA ILE A 48 -6.98 15.02 36.84
C ILE A 48 -6.24 16.18 37.50
N ASN A 49 -6.24 17.31 36.83
CA ASN A 49 -5.65 18.57 37.27
C ASN A 49 -6.78 19.61 37.37
N LEU A 50 -6.92 20.27 38.52
CA LEU A 50 -8.00 21.23 38.79
C LEU A 50 -7.43 22.58 39.19
N VAL A 51 -7.95 23.65 38.60
CA VAL A 51 -7.67 25.03 39.02
C VAL A 51 -8.99 25.69 39.35
N VAL A 52 -9.24 25.92 40.63
CA VAL A 52 -10.45 26.58 41.13
C VAL A 52 -10.13 28.04 41.40
N TYR A 53 -10.89 28.94 40.78
CA TYR A 53 -10.73 30.37 41.00
C TYR A 53 -11.71 30.80 42.08
N THR A 54 -11.22 31.32 43.19
CA THR A 54 -12.04 31.80 44.32
C THR A 54 -11.21 32.78 45.13
N SER A 55 -11.81 33.84 45.67
CA SER A 55 -11.12 34.71 46.62
C SER A 55 -10.79 33.93 47.88
N VAL A 56 -9.52 33.97 48.30
CA VAL A 56 -9.09 33.37 49.58
C VAL A 56 -8.77 34.45 50.62
N SER A 57 -8.96 35.73 50.30
CA SER A 57 -8.56 36.86 51.15
C SER A 57 -9.21 36.80 52.53
N GLN A 58 -10.53 36.56 52.61
CA GLN A 58 -11.23 36.44 53.89
C GLN A 58 -10.75 35.25 54.72
N ALA A 59 -10.45 34.11 54.09
CA ALA A 59 -9.90 32.96 54.79
C ALA A 59 -8.47 33.20 55.27
N GLY A 60 -7.66 33.92 54.50
CA GLY A 60 -6.30 34.31 54.89
C GLY A 60 -6.27 35.30 56.07
N ASP A 61 -7.24 36.22 56.12
CA ASP A 61 -7.32 37.21 57.19
C ASP A 61 -7.92 36.66 58.49
N THR A 62 -8.83 35.69 58.40
CA THR A 62 -9.60 35.18 59.56
C THR A 62 -9.17 33.79 60.03
N ASP A 63 -8.32 33.10 59.28
CA ASP A 63 -7.94 31.68 59.47
C ASP A 63 -9.15 30.74 59.64
N HIS A 64 -10.32 31.14 59.10
CA HIS A 64 -11.57 30.38 59.18
C HIS A 64 -11.85 29.65 57.87
N LEU A 65 -11.78 28.32 57.95
CA LEU A 65 -11.95 27.39 56.83
C LEU A 65 -13.26 27.54 56.02
N PRO A 66 -14.44 27.92 56.60
CA PRO A 66 -15.67 28.09 55.83
C PRO A 66 -15.63 29.20 54.78
N TYR A 67 -14.68 30.15 54.88
CA TYR A 67 -14.48 31.21 53.90
C TYR A 67 -13.57 30.79 52.73
N SER A 68 -13.18 29.52 52.67
CA SER A 68 -12.38 28.94 51.58
C SER A 68 -12.99 27.61 51.09
N ILE A 69 -12.59 27.18 49.91
CA ILE A 69 -12.99 25.88 49.36
C ILE A 69 -12.08 24.81 49.96
N HIS A 70 -12.68 23.87 50.70
CA HIS A 70 -11.93 22.76 51.30
C HIS A 70 -11.44 21.77 50.22
N TYR A 71 -10.18 21.89 49.80
CA TYR A 71 -9.57 21.05 48.76
C TYR A 71 -9.66 19.54 49.06
N GLY A 72 -9.58 19.12 50.33
CA GLY A 72 -9.78 17.71 50.72
C GLY A 72 -11.19 17.15 50.46
N VAL A 73 -12.25 17.96 50.67
CA VAL A 73 -13.64 17.56 50.34
C VAL A 73 -13.83 17.56 48.83
N LEU A 74 -13.22 18.53 48.15
CA LEU A 74 -13.23 18.62 46.69
C LEU A 74 -12.56 17.40 46.05
N CYS A 75 -11.35 17.00 46.47
CA CYS A 75 -10.68 15.80 45.96
C CYS A 75 -11.54 14.54 46.15
N LYS A 76 -12.07 14.30 47.37
CA LYS A 76 -12.93 13.15 47.64
C LYS A 76 -14.21 13.15 46.80
N THR A 77 -14.78 14.32 46.56
CA THR A 77 -15.99 14.47 45.74
C THR A 77 -15.69 14.16 44.28
N VAL A 78 -14.56 14.65 43.75
CA VAL A 78 -14.13 14.40 42.37
C VAL A 78 -13.72 12.94 42.17
N GLU A 79 -13.00 12.33 43.12
CA GLU A 79 -12.65 10.90 43.11
C GLU A 79 -13.91 10.03 43.08
N ALA A 80 -14.81 10.21 44.05
CA ALA A 80 -16.02 9.41 44.17
C ALA A 80 -16.96 9.58 42.97
N HIS A 81 -17.02 10.77 42.37
CA HIS A 81 -17.80 11.02 41.16
C HIS A 81 -17.16 10.38 39.93
N SER A 82 -15.84 10.53 39.77
CA SER A 82 -15.09 10.00 38.65
C SER A 82 -15.09 8.47 38.63
N GLU A 83 -15.02 7.78 39.78
CA GLU A 83 -15.06 6.32 39.82
C GLU A 83 -16.44 5.71 39.56
N LYS A 84 -17.51 6.50 39.72
CA LYS A 84 -18.90 6.07 39.50
C LYS A 84 -19.42 6.41 38.11
N THR A 85 -18.81 7.39 37.45
CA THR A 85 -19.30 7.91 36.18
C THR A 85 -18.63 7.21 35.00
N GLU A 86 -19.43 6.47 34.23
CA GLU A 86 -18.99 5.89 32.96
C GLU A 86 -19.26 6.89 31.81
N CYS A 87 -18.19 7.34 31.16
CA CYS A 87 -18.27 8.25 30.02
C CYS A 87 -17.63 7.62 28.78
N ARG A 88 -18.17 7.91 27.60
CA ARG A 88 -17.58 7.49 26.31
C ARG A 88 -16.37 8.33 25.90
N SER A 89 -16.27 9.57 26.40
CA SER A 89 -15.26 10.55 26.02
C SER A 89 -14.67 11.24 27.25
N VAL A 90 -13.40 11.64 27.17
CA VAL A 90 -12.68 12.35 28.26
C VAL A 90 -13.20 13.77 28.42
N GLU A 91 -13.69 14.34 27.33
CA GLU A 91 -14.40 15.60 27.23
C GLU A 91 -15.64 15.62 28.13
N ALA A 92 -16.49 14.59 28.02
CA ALA A 92 -17.71 14.47 28.83
C ALA A 92 -17.40 14.28 30.32
N LEU A 93 -16.33 13.53 30.65
CA LEU A 93 -15.88 13.40 32.03
C LEU A 93 -15.40 14.74 32.61
N ALA A 94 -14.65 15.53 31.83
CA ALA A 94 -14.18 16.84 32.26
C ALA A 94 -15.34 17.80 32.56
N ASP A 95 -16.35 17.85 31.69
CA ASP A 95 -17.53 18.69 31.91
C ASP A 95 -18.36 18.21 33.11
N SER A 96 -18.52 16.89 33.26
CA SER A 96 -19.20 16.29 34.42
C SER A 96 -18.51 16.63 35.74
N ILE A 97 -17.18 16.61 35.79
CA ILE A 97 -16.40 17.02 36.97
C ILE A 97 -16.59 18.51 37.25
N ALA A 98 -16.51 19.36 36.22
CA ALA A 98 -16.72 20.81 36.37
C ALA A 98 -18.09 21.12 37.00
N ARG A 99 -19.16 20.47 36.52
CA ARG A 99 -20.52 20.60 37.07
C ARG A 99 -20.61 20.23 38.55
N VAL A 100 -20.02 19.09 38.92
CA VAL A 100 -20.04 18.62 40.32
C VAL A 100 -19.30 19.57 41.23
N VAL A 101 -18.16 20.13 40.81
CA VAL A 101 -17.40 21.07 41.63
C VAL A 101 -18.11 22.42 41.75
N ILE A 102 -18.73 22.93 40.68
CA ILE A 102 -19.54 24.16 40.73
C ILE A 102 -20.76 23.98 41.66
N THR A 103 -21.41 22.81 41.60
CA THR A 103 -22.65 22.57 42.34
C THR A 103 -22.41 22.21 43.81
N LYS A 104 -21.52 21.26 44.09
CA LYS A 104 -21.29 20.73 45.44
C LYS A 104 -20.21 21.48 46.23
N CYS A 105 -19.26 22.10 45.54
CA CYS A 105 -18.16 22.84 46.19
C CYS A 105 -18.31 24.36 46.03
N HIS A 106 -19.41 24.83 45.44
CA HIS A 106 -19.73 26.26 45.23
C HIS A 106 -18.63 27.06 44.53
N ALA A 107 -17.83 26.41 43.67
CA ALA A 107 -16.78 27.08 42.91
C ALA A 107 -17.39 28.04 41.87
N PRO A 108 -16.97 29.33 41.83
CA PRO A 108 -17.51 30.29 40.86
C PRO A 108 -16.94 30.06 39.44
N LYS A 109 -15.68 29.64 39.34
CA LYS A 109 -15.01 29.28 38.07
C LYS A 109 -14.01 28.14 38.31
N ILE A 110 -13.95 27.20 37.38
CA ILE A 110 -13.02 26.07 37.41
C ILE A 110 -12.42 25.78 36.04
N THR A 111 -11.14 25.43 36.02
CA THR A 111 -10.48 24.78 34.88
C THR A 111 -10.20 23.33 35.26
N VAL A 112 -10.68 22.40 34.42
CA VAL A 112 -10.51 20.96 34.58
C VAL A 112 -9.64 20.47 33.44
N ARG A 113 -8.51 19.86 33.77
CA ARG A 113 -7.60 19.22 32.83
C ARG A 113 -7.56 17.73 33.12
N ILE A 114 -7.80 16.92 32.10
CA ILE A 114 -7.74 15.46 32.19
C ILE A 114 -6.63 14.98 31.27
N ASP A 115 -5.58 14.38 31.83
CA ASP A 115 -4.53 13.70 31.09
C ASP A 115 -4.80 12.18 31.11
N LYS A 116 -5.03 11.57 29.94
CA LYS A 116 -5.14 10.12 29.77
C LYS A 116 -3.78 9.55 29.32
N PRO A 117 -3.01 8.91 30.21
CA PRO A 117 -1.72 8.34 29.85
C PRO A 117 -1.90 7.18 28.86
N ARG A 118 -0.97 7.07 27.90
CA ARG A 118 -0.99 6.01 26.86
C ARG A 118 -2.30 5.93 26.05
N ALA A 119 -3.03 7.04 25.92
CA ALA A 119 -4.25 7.11 25.11
C ALA A 119 -3.99 6.91 23.61
N LEU A 120 -2.78 7.20 23.15
CA LEU A 120 -2.31 7.04 21.77
C LEU A 120 -1.00 6.28 21.76
N LEU A 121 -0.78 5.49 20.72
CA LEU A 121 0.50 4.83 20.49
C LEU A 121 1.58 5.91 20.24
N HIS A 122 2.75 5.75 20.85
CA HIS A 122 3.88 6.67 20.76
C HIS A 122 3.69 8.08 21.36
N ALA A 123 2.56 8.38 22.03
CA ALA A 123 2.38 9.59 22.82
C ALA A 123 2.48 9.30 24.33
N ALA A 124 2.95 10.26 25.12
CA ALA A 124 2.98 10.13 26.58
C ALA A 124 1.56 10.18 27.17
N SER A 125 0.76 11.16 26.74
CA SER A 125 -0.64 11.32 27.13
C SER A 125 -1.41 12.13 26.10
N ALA A 126 -2.73 11.95 26.08
CA ALA A 126 -3.65 12.84 25.36
C ALA A 126 -4.83 13.16 26.26
N GLY A 127 -5.46 14.32 26.05
CA GLY A 127 -6.44 14.81 26.99
C GLY A 127 -7.07 16.12 26.60
N VAL A 128 -7.84 16.67 27.55
CA VAL A 128 -8.61 17.90 27.36
C VAL A 128 -8.41 18.83 28.54
N GLU A 129 -8.46 20.12 28.28
CA GLU A 129 -8.47 21.19 29.28
C GLU A 129 -9.65 22.10 28.97
N ILE A 130 -10.62 22.15 29.89
CA ILE A 130 -11.84 22.95 29.72
C ILE A 130 -12.01 23.92 30.88
N THR A 131 -12.59 25.08 30.60
CA THR A 131 -12.90 26.09 31.63
C THR A 131 -14.39 26.38 31.70
N ARG A 132 -14.97 26.32 32.90
CA ARG A 132 -16.41 26.47 33.13
C ARG A 132 -16.70 27.41 34.31
N GLN A 133 -17.82 28.11 34.23
CA GLN A 133 -18.35 29.04 35.22
C GLN A 133 -19.82 28.69 35.52
N ARG A 134 -20.34 29.19 36.64
CA ARG A 134 -21.74 28.94 37.02
C ARG A 134 -22.76 29.40 35.96
N SER A 135 -22.49 30.50 35.26
CA SER A 135 -23.32 31.05 34.17
C SER A 135 -23.38 30.17 32.93
N ASP A 136 -22.54 29.13 32.83
CA ASP A 136 -22.48 28.26 31.66
C ASP A 136 -23.53 27.14 31.68
N TYR A 137 -24.22 26.98 32.82
CA TYR A 137 -25.21 25.92 33.03
C TYR A 137 -26.56 26.53 33.42
N THR A 138 -27.65 25.98 32.88
CA THR A 138 -29.01 26.28 33.35
C THR A 138 -29.29 25.61 34.70
N GLU A 139 -30.25 26.11 35.48
CA GLU A 139 -30.60 25.52 36.78
C GLU A 139 -31.04 24.05 36.65
N ASP A 140 -31.75 23.70 35.58
CA ASP A 140 -32.16 22.32 35.27
C ASP A 140 -30.97 21.41 34.91
N GLN A 141 -29.92 21.95 34.29
CA GLN A 141 -28.67 21.23 34.00
C GLN A 141 -27.81 21.08 35.26
N LEU A 142 -27.81 22.04 36.17
CA LEU A 142 -27.11 21.92 37.47
C LEU A 142 -27.81 20.91 38.40
N ALA A 143 -29.14 20.84 38.35
CA ALA A 143 -29.95 19.86 39.07
C ALA A 143 -29.88 18.43 38.48
N GLY A 144 -29.33 18.28 37.26
CA GLY A 144 -29.21 16.98 36.58
C GLY A 144 -30.52 16.47 35.97
N ILE A 145 -31.50 17.36 35.76
CA ILE A 145 -32.83 17.05 35.22
C ILE A 145 -32.80 16.94 33.69
N VAL A 146 -31.94 17.73 33.03
CA VAL A 146 -31.79 17.77 31.56
C VAL A 146 -30.37 17.35 31.16
N PRO A 147 -30.20 16.51 30.11
CA PRO A 147 -28.87 16.20 29.55
C PRO A 147 -28.18 17.47 29.07
N CYS A 148 -26.90 17.64 29.41
CA CYS A 148 -26.09 18.76 28.93
C CYS A 148 -25.25 18.28 27.73
N PRO A 149 -25.59 18.69 26.49
CA PRO A 149 -24.72 18.39 25.35
C PRO A 149 -23.40 19.15 25.51
N LEU A 150 -22.29 18.46 25.27
CA LEU A 150 -20.96 19.05 25.34
C LEU A 150 -20.82 20.17 24.29
N LYS A 151 -20.69 21.41 24.76
CA LYS A 151 -20.37 22.57 23.91
C LYS A 151 -18.96 23.06 24.21
N PHE A 152 -18.10 23.03 23.19
CA PHE A 152 -16.75 23.57 23.32
C PHE A 152 -16.77 25.10 23.32
N LYS A 153 -16.02 25.69 24.25
CA LYS A 153 -15.75 27.13 24.28
C LYS A 153 -14.47 27.45 23.48
N PRO A 154 -14.29 28.70 23.02
CA PRO A 154 -13.08 29.12 22.31
C PRO A 154 -11.77 28.86 23.07
N ASP A 155 -11.84 28.85 24.41
CA ASP A 155 -10.70 28.63 25.30
C ASP A 155 -10.48 27.16 25.69
N ASP A 156 -11.34 26.24 25.26
CA ASP A 156 -11.17 24.81 25.52
C ASP A 156 -10.08 24.24 24.61
N ILE A 157 -9.24 23.35 25.16
CA ILE A 157 -8.06 22.83 24.48
C ILE A 157 -8.08 21.31 24.51
N ILE A 158 -7.85 20.69 23.35
CA ILE A 158 -7.52 19.27 23.25
C ILE A 158 -6.01 19.18 23.05
N PHE A 159 -5.30 18.41 23.88
CA PHE A 159 -3.84 18.34 23.81
C PHE A 159 -3.34 16.91 23.61
N VAL A 160 -2.19 16.81 22.94
CA VAL A 160 -1.41 15.58 22.78
C VAL A 160 0.02 15.88 23.19
N LYS A 161 0.53 15.14 24.17
CA LYS A 161 1.87 15.33 24.74
C LYS A 161 2.85 14.27 24.26
N ASP A 162 4.03 14.75 23.89
CA ASP A 162 5.22 13.97 23.53
C ASP A 162 4.93 12.82 22.54
N LEU A 163 4.29 13.17 21.42
CA LEU A 163 4.10 12.25 20.31
C LEU A 163 5.42 12.03 19.59
N LYS A 164 6.00 10.84 19.73
CA LYS A 164 7.25 10.45 19.09
C LYS A 164 6.96 9.94 17.68
N LEU A 165 7.53 10.58 16.67
CA LEU A 165 7.43 10.18 15.26
C LEU A 165 8.81 9.98 14.66
N SER A 166 8.93 9.10 13.67
CA SER A 166 10.15 8.90 12.89
C SER A 166 10.00 9.58 11.54
N CYS A 167 10.91 10.48 11.20
CA CYS A 167 10.91 11.12 9.88
C CYS A 167 12.32 11.56 9.46
N ILE A 168 12.53 11.71 8.15
CA ILE A 168 13.77 12.25 7.60
C ILE A 168 13.73 13.78 7.71
N ILE A 169 14.54 14.34 8.61
CA ILE A 169 14.58 15.78 8.88
C ILE A 169 16.01 16.30 9.14
N GLY A 170 16.42 17.28 8.33
CA GLY A 170 17.72 17.93 8.50
C GLY A 170 18.17 18.71 7.27
N VAL A 171 19.14 19.58 7.51
CA VAL A 171 19.80 20.39 6.46
C VAL A 171 21.06 19.69 5.97
N ASN A 172 21.72 18.94 6.84
CA ASN A 172 22.96 18.25 6.52
C ASN A 172 22.69 16.94 5.77
N PRO A 173 23.54 16.55 4.80
CA PRO A 173 23.36 15.32 4.01
C PRO A 173 23.20 14.05 4.86
N TRP A 174 23.99 13.89 5.92
CA TRP A 174 23.90 12.71 6.80
C TRP A 174 22.58 12.64 7.60
N GLU A 175 21.93 13.78 7.87
CA GLU A 175 20.59 13.81 8.49
C GLU A 175 19.47 13.39 7.51
N ARG A 176 19.82 13.13 6.24
CA ARG A 176 18.90 12.78 5.15
C ARG A 176 18.94 11.30 4.77
N GLU A 177 19.87 10.55 5.35
CA GLU A 177 20.10 9.13 5.06
C GLU A 177 19.33 8.22 6.02
N GLU A 178 19.09 8.69 7.26
CA GLU A 178 18.42 7.92 8.31
C GLU A 178 17.20 8.68 8.91
N GLU A 179 16.18 7.90 9.29
CA GLU A 179 15.02 8.43 10.02
C GLU A 179 15.42 8.83 11.44
N GLN A 180 14.96 10.01 11.86
CA GLN A 180 15.24 10.55 13.17
C GLN A 180 13.96 10.69 13.98
N ILE A 181 14.07 10.47 15.30
CA ILE A 181 12.95 10.61 16.23
C ILE A 181 12.72 12.10 16.48
N VAL A 182 11.49 12.54 16.24
CA VAL A 182 11.01 13.89 16.55
C VAL A 182 9.89 13.80 17.58
N ILE A 183 9.82 14.77 18.49
CA ILE A 183 8.79 14.84 19.53
C ILE A 183 7.83 15.97 19.19
N LEU A 184 6.55 15.66 19.02
CA LEU A 184 5.49 16.62 18.76
C LEU A 184 4.57 16.79 19.96
N ASN A 185 4.28 18.05 20.26
CA ASN A 185 3.27 18.48 21.22
C ASN A 185 2.21 19.29 20.47
N LEU A 186 0.94 18.88 20.58
CA LEU A 186 -0.18 19.48 19.86
C LEU A 186 -1.17 20.08 20.86
N GLN A 187 -1.63 21.30 20.60
CA GLN A 187 -2.78 21.92 21.26
C GLN A 187 -3.79 22.35 20.19
N ILE A 188 -4.98 21.77 20.27
CA ILE A 188 -6.04 21.89 19.27
C ILE A 188 -7.17 22.68 19.90
N TYR A 189 -7.62 23.72 19.22
CA TYR A 189 -8.75 24.54 19.64
C TYR A 189 -9.96 24.17 18.76
N PRO A 190 -10.89 23.34 19.28
CA PRO A 190 -12.10 22.97 18.55
C PRO A 190 -12.93 24.21 18.21
N GLY A 191 -13.48 24.26 17.00
CA GLY A 191 -14.31 25.39 16.54
C GLY A 191 -15.67 25.43 17.23
N LEU A 192 -16.35 26.57 17.13
CA LEU A 192 -17.77 26.69 17.44
C LEU A 192 -18.57 25.98 16.35
N ASP A 193 -18.77 24.67 16.48
CA ASP A 193 -19.70 23.93 15.62
C ASP A 193 -21.11 24.05 16.20
N GLU A 194 -21.95 24.89 15.60
CA GLU A 194 -23.35 25.09 16.00
C GLU A 194 -24.28 23.95 15.53
N SER A 195 -23.75 22.92 14.86
CA SER A 195 -24.54 21.98 14.04
C SER A 195 -24.49 20.50 14.44
N ASP A 196 -24.18 20.16 15.69
CA ASP A 196 -24.15 18.76 16.13
C ASP A 196 -25.25 18.40 17.15
N ASP A 197 -26.43 18.02 16.64
CA ASP A 197 -27.61 17.53 17.39
C ASP A 197 -27.53 16.00 17.66
N ARG A 198 -26.31 15.46 17.82
CA ARG A 198 -26.08 14.04 18.17
C ARG A 198 -26.01 13.84 19.70
N ARG A 199 -25.98 12.57 20.12
CA ARG A 199 -26.09 12.12 21.53
C ARG A 199 -25.24 12.97 22.51
N PRO A 200 -25.65 13.14 23.79
CA PRO A 200 -25.04 14.09 24.73
C PRO A 200 -23.53 13.90 24.99
N ASP A 201 -22.99 12.71 24.73
CA ASP A 201 -21.61 12.30 24.98
C ASP A 201 -20.77 12.05 23.71
N TYR A 202 -21.29 12.41 22.53
CA TYR A 202 -20.64 12.18 21.23
C TYR A 202 -19.69 13.31 20.84
N VAL A 203 -18.41 12.98 20.58
CA VAL A 203 -17.43 13.91 20.00
C VAL A 203 -17.41 13.69 18.49
N SER A 204 -17.67 14.74 17.70
CA SER A 204 -17.57 14.69 16.23
C SER A 204 -16.24 14.08 15.78
N SER A 205 -16.27 13.24 14.75
CA SER A 205 -15.09 12.58 14.17
C SER A 205 -13.98 13.57 13.77
N THR A 206 -14.36 14.81 13.52
CA THR A 206 -13.52 15.95 13.14
C THR A 206 -12.70 16.51 14.31
N HIS A 207 -13.20 16.37 15.55
CA HIS A 207 -12.56 16.87 16.77
C HIS A 207 -11.92 15.75 17.61
N ASN A 208 -11.91 14.52 17.11
CA ASN A 208 -11.29 13.39 17.79
C ASN A 208 -9.76 13.44 17.63
N TYR A 209 -9.04 13.62 18.75
CA TYR A 209 -7.57 13.71 18.76
C TYR A 209 -6.87 12.49 18.13
N ARG A 210 -7.50 11.30 18.13
CA ARG A 210 -6.95 10.10 17.48
C ARG A 210 -7.00 10.21 15.97
N THR A 211 -8.11 10.66 15.39
CA THR A 211 -8.26 10.87 13.94
C THR A 211 -7.28 11.92 13.44
N ILE A 212 -7.13 13.01 14.21
CA ILE A 212 -6.21 14.11 13.91
C ILE A 212 -4.77 13.60 13.94
N VAL A 213 -4.35 12.94 15.02
CA VAL A 213 -2.99 12.39 15.15
C VAL A 213 -2.70 11.35 14.07
N ARG A 214 -3.62 10.42 13.77
CA ARG A 214 -3.42 9.41 12.72
C ARG A 214 -3.20 10.05 11.34
N THR A 215 -3.98 11.08 11.02
CA THR A 215 -3.83 11.83 9.77
C THR A 215 -2.47 12.52 9.72
N ILE A 216 -2.09 13.18 10.81
CA ILE A 216 -0.79 13.87 10.93
C ILE A 216 0.38 12.88 10.77
N THR A 217 0.37 11.74 11.49
CA THR A 217 1.41 10.70 11.41
C THR A 217 1.58 10.18 9.98
N LYS A 218 0.48 9.81 9.31
CA LYS A 218 0.51 9.29 7.93
C LYS A 218 1.19 10.25 6.95
N TYR A 219 0.93 11.55 7.06
CA TYR A 219 1.51 12.53 6.16
C TYR A 219 2.97 12.88 6.49
N ILE A 220 3.33 12.85 7.78
CA ILE A 220 4.69 13.15 8.23
C ILE A 220 5.66 12.03 7.85
N GLU A 221 5.31 10.77 8.12
CA GLU A 221 6.17 9.61 7.85
C GLU A 221 6.43 9.43 6.35
N ALA A 222 5.49 9.87 5.50
CA ALA A 222 5.64 9.84 4.05
C ALA A 222 6.46 11.02 3.46
N SER A 223 6.87 11.99 4.27
CA SER A 223 7.45 13.26 3.82
C SER A 223 8.87 13.48 4.34
N SER A 224 9.72 14.12 3.53
CA SER A 224 11.06 14.57 3.96
C SER A 224 11.10 16.08 4.13
N TYR A 225 11.63 16.59 5.24
CA TYR A 225 11.69 18.03 5.53
C TYR A 225 13.13 18.51 5.68
N LYS A 226 13.43 19.70 5.11
CA LYS A 226 14.75 20.34 5.25
C LYS A 226 14.88 21.08 6.58
N THR A 227 13.84 21.80 6.99
CA THR A 227 13.87 22.64 8.19
C THR A 227 12.73 22.30 9.14
N VAL A 228 12.95 22.58 10.43
CA VAL A 228 11.96 22.33 11.48
C VAL A 228 10.74 23.24 11.31
N GLU A 229 10.92 24.46 10.81
CA GLU A 229 9.86 25.43 10.54
C GLU A 229 8.91 24.94 9.44
N ALA A 230 9.47 24.37 8.36
CA ALA A 230 8.69 23.80 7.26
C ALA A 230 7.90 22.56 7.72
N PHE A 231 8.50 21.77 8.60
CA PHE A 231 7.85 20.63 9.25
C PHE A 231 6.63 21.08 10.06
N VAL A 232 6.82 21.95 11.07
CA VAL A 232 5.71 22.36 11.96
C VAL A 232 4.60 23.09 11.20
N THR A 233 4.96 23.88 10.19
CA THR A 233 3.99 24.57 9.33
C THR A 233 3.16 23.59 8.51
N SER A 234 3.76 22.50 8.04
CA SER A 234 3.05 21.45 7.29
C SER A 234 2.09 20.69 8.20
N VAL A 235 2.49 20.39 9.44
CA VAL A 235 1.61 19.75 10.43
C VAL A 235 0.38 20.63 10.72
N ALA A 236 0.60 21.92 10.98
CA ALA A 236 -0.49 22.86 11.22
C ALA A 236 -1.44 22.96 10.02
N ARG A 237 -0.89 22.96 8.79
CA ARG A 237 -1.68 22.98 7.55
C ARG A 237 -2.56 21.73 7.41
N ILE A 238 -2.00 20.53 7.64
CA ILE A 238 -2.74 19.27 7.55
C ILE A 238 -3.88 19.24 8.56
N ALA A 239 -3.64 19.69 9.81
CA ALA A 239 -4.67 19.74 10.82
C ALA A 239 -5.84 20.67 10.44
N ILE A 240 -5.55 21.82 9.84
CA ILE A 240 -6.57 22.80 9.46
C ILE A 240 -7.30 22.40 8.16
N GLU A 241 -6.59 21.97 7.13
CA GLU A 241 -7.17 21.65 5.81
C GLU A 241 -7.85 20.27 5.76
N LYS A 242 -7.26 19.26 6.42
CA LYS A 242 -7.74 17.86 6.34
C LYS A 242 -8.59 17.46 7.54
N CYS A 243 -8.26 17.98 8.72
CA CYS A 243 -9.02 17.67 9.94
C CYS A 243 -10.01 18.78 10.33
N HIS A 244 -10.14 19.84 9.50
CA HIS A 244 -11.05 20.97 9.70
C HIS A 244 -10.91 21.69 11.06
N VAL A 245 -9.75 21.60 11.71
CA VAL A 245 -9.47 22.30 12.96
C VAL A 245 -9.45 23.81 12.72
N SER A 246 -10.05 24.59 13.63
CA SER A 246 -10.11 26.05 13.51
C SER A 246 -8.78 26.73 13.79
N LYS A 247 -8.10 26.31 14.87
CA LYS A 247 -6.81 26.82 15.31
C LYS A 247 -6.01 25.71 15.97
N ILE A 248 -4.70 25.67 15.71
CA ILE A 248 -3.79 24.68 16.29
C ILE A 248 -2.45 25.32 16.67
N THR A 249 -1.92 24.90 17.80
CA THR A 249 -0.54 25.16 18.22
C THR A 249 0.24 23.86 18.12
N VAL A 250 1.34 23.90 17.36
CA VAL A 250 2.23 22.76 17.12
C VAL A 250 3.60 23.13 17.63
N LYS A 251 4.10 22.35 18.58
CA LYS A 251 5.46 22.41 19.08
C LYS A 251 6.19 21.14 18.67
N MET A 252 7.33 21.29 17.99
CA MET A 252 8.21 20.18 17.64
C MET A 252 9.55 20.36 18.32
N GLU A 253 10.06 19.28 18.89
CA GLU A 253 11.36 19.18 19.51
C GLU A 253 12.16 18.07 18.81
N LYS A 254 13.41 18.38 18.45
CA LYS A 254 14.41 17.44 17.96
C LYS A 254 15.38 17.13 19.10
N PRO A 255 15.30 15.94 19.72
CA PRO A 255 16.28 15.51 20.71
C PRO A 255 17.67 15.49 20.10
N SER A 256 18.70 15.87 20.87
CA SER A 256 20.11 15.77 20.47
C SER A 256 20.53 16.59 19.24
N ALA A 257 19.70 17.54 18.77
CA ALA A 257 20.07 18.44 17.68
C ALA A 257 21.30 19.32 18.00
N ILE A 258 21.56 19.57 19.28
CA ILE A 258 22.70 20.33 19.78
C ILE A 258 23.33 19.52 20.91
N VAL A 259 24.65 19.30 20.84
CA VAL A 259 25.44 18.38 21.70
C VAL A 259 25.32 18.66 23.21
N PHE A 260 24.80 19.83 23.62
CA PHE A 260 24.64 20.24 25.03
C PHE A 260 23.22 20.74 25.40
N ALA A 261 22.24 20.60 24.52
CA ALA A 261 20.84 20.95 24.81
C ALA A 261 19.98 19.68 24.88
N GLY A 262 19.04 19.61 25.83
CA GLY A 262 18.11 18.48 25.95
C GLY A 262 17.27 18.26 24.67
N SER A 263 16.88 19.36 24.02
CA SER A 263 16.22 19.37 22.72
C SER A 263 16.28 20.78 22.11
N ALA A 264 16.30 20.89 20.78
CA ALA A 264 16.03 22.14 20.08
C ALA A 264 14.67 22.03 19.39
N GLY A 265 13.84 23.07 19.44
CA GLY A 265 12.47 22.98 18.95
C GLY A 265 11.86 24.31 18.53
N VAL A 266 10.78 24.22 17.75
CA VAL A 266 10.01 25.36 17.26
C VAL A 266 8.55 25.16 17.64
N GLU A 267 7.92 26.22 18.12
CA GLU A 267 6.50 26.29 18.41
C GLU A 267 5.82 27.31 17.51
N ILE A 268 4.73 26.91 16.85
CA ILE A 268 3.92 27.81 16.03
C ILE A 268 2.45 27.67 16.39
N THR A 269 1.71 28.77 16.26
CA THR A 269 0.24 28.78 16.32
C THR A 269 -0.30 29.26 14.97
N ARG A 270 -1.25 28.52 14.39
CA ARG A 270 -1.86 28.85 13.09
C ARG A 270 -3.38 28.70 13.16
N ASP A 271 -4.07 29.56 12.42
CA ASP A 271 -5.50 29.55 12.23
C ASP A 271 -5.86 29.44 10.74
N ARG A 272 -7.15 29.27 10.46
CA ARG A 272 -7.65 29.17 9.07
C ARG A 272 -7.37 30.44 8.25
N ALA A 273 -7.35 31.62 8.87
CA ALA A 273 -7.10 32.89 8.19
C ALA A 273 -5.67 33.01 7.65
N PHE A 274 -4.68 32.47 8.38
CA PHE A 274 -3.28 32.45 7.97
C PHE A 274 -3.06 31.75 6.62
N PHE A 275 -3.67 30.58 6.43
CA PHE A 275 -3.51 29.81 5.18
C PHE A 275 -4.38 30.34 4.03
N ALA A 276 -5.51 30.98 4.32
CA ALA A 276 -6.32 31.67 3.31
C ALA A 276 -5.57 32.87 2.68
N ASN A 277 -4.80 33.61 3.47
CA ASN A 277 -4.01 34.75 2.99
C ASN A 277 -2.77 34.32 2.16
N ALA A 278 -2.21 33.15 2.41
CA ALA A 278 -1.06 32.62 1.66
C ALA A 278 -1.43 32.21 0.21
N HIS A 279 -2.65 31.70 -0.02
CA HIS A 279 -3.16 31.38 -1.36
C HIS A 279 -3.32 32.62 -2.27
N ASN A 280 -3.57 33.80 -1.68
CA ASN A 280 -3.63 35.06 -2.44
C ASN A 280 -2.24 35.63 -2.77
N ALA A 281 -1.18 35.20 -2.09
CA ALA A 281 0.19 35.65 -2.34
C ALA A 281 0.91 34.80 -3.41
N SER A 282 0.63 33.50 -3.53
CA SER A 282 1.31 32.64 -4.52
C SER A 282 0.81 32.81 -5.96
N ASN A 283 -0.35 33.46 -6.17
CA ASN A 283 -0.92 33.71 -7.50
C ASN A 283 -0.34 34.96 -8.22
N LYS A 284 0.66 35.65 -7.65
CA LYS A 284 1.32 36.81 -8.29
C LYS A 284 2.71 36.55 -8.86
N THR A 285 3.26 35.34 -8.73
CA THR A 285 4.61 35.02 -9.23
C THR A 285 4.65 33.64 -9.85
N HIS A 286 4.16 33.51 -11.10
CA HIS A 286 4.67 32.59 -12.14
C HIS A 286 3.78 32.66 -13.40
N THR A 287 3.74 33.82 -14.04
CA THR A 287 3.34 33.95 -15.46
C THR A 287 4.45 34.68 -16.20
N ARG A 288 5.48 33.94 -16.60
CA ARG A 288 6.36 34.31 -17.72
C ARG A 288 7.22 33.13 -18.14
N GLY A 289 7.01 32.70 -19.39
CA GLY A 289 7.97 31.95 -20.19
C GLY A 289 7.74 30.45 -20.29
N MET A 290 6.98 30.00 -21.30
CA MET A 290 7.55 29.30 -22.46
C MET A 290 6.42 28.90 -23.41
N SER A 291 6.39 29.62 -24.52
CA SER A 291 5.56 29.39 -25.70
C SER A 291 6.16 28.29 -26.58
N SER A 292 5.28 27.39 -27.04
CA SER A 292 5.20 26.80 -28.39
C SER A 292 6.50 26.44 -29.13
N ILE A 293 6.68 25.16 -29.44
CA ILE A 293 7.01 24.68 -30.80
C ILE A 293 6.31 23.31 -30.95
N SER A 294 5.33 23.26 -31.83
CA SER A 294 4.69 22.05 -32.35
C SER A 294 4.66 22.17 -33.87
N THR A 295 4.68 21.01 -34.55
CA THR A 295 4.65 20.77 -36.02
C THR A 295 6.05 20.88 -36.65
N VAL A 296 6.59 19.94 -37.45
CA VAL A 296 6.11 19.31 -38.72
C VAL A 296 6.90 17.97 -38.90
N TYR A 297 6.34 16.80 -39.28
CA TYR A 297 6.01 16.32 -40.64
C TYR A 297 5.13 15.04 -40.59
N GLY A 298 4.11 14.94 -41.46
CA GLY A 298 3.45 13.68 -41.93
C GLY A 298 4.04 13.26 -43.28
N LEU A 299 3.81 12.11 -43.94
CA LEU A 299 2.91 10.93 -43.99
C LEU A 299 3.66 9.86 -44.89
N PRO A 300 3.17 8.67 -45.35
CA PRO A 300 1.86 7.98 -45.23
C PRO A 300 1.88 6.44 -44.95
N GLY A 301 0.73 5.90 -44.52
CA GLY A 301 0.15 4.63 -44.99
C GLY A 301 0.69 3.27 -44.51
N SER A 302 0.11 2.73 -43.45
CA SER A 302 -0.08 1.27 -43.25
C SER A 302 -1.24 1.03 -42.27
N MET A 303 -1.92 -0.10 -42.42
CA MET A 303 -3.32 -0.36 -42.03
C MET A 303 -3.68 -0.03 -40.56
N ASP A 304 -4.79 0.71 -40.40
CA ASP A 304 -5.42 1.05 -39.13
C ASP A 304 -5.99 -0.20 -38.44
N HIS A 305 -5.18 -0.86 -37.61
CA HIS A 305 -5.71 -1.53 -36.42
C HIS A 305 -5.58 -0.57 -35.24
N LYS A 306 -6.63 0.24 -35.00
CA LYS A 306 -6.69 1.14 -33.83
C LYS A 306 -6.67 0.34 -32.54
N ILE A 307 -5.48 0.04 -32.02
CA ILE A 307 -5.29 -0.45 -30.66
C ILE A 307 -5.69 0.71 -29.72
N GLN A 308 -6.86 0.60 -29.09
CA GLN A 308 -7.33 1.60 -28.14
C GLN A 308 -6.40 1.62 -26.91
N LYS A 309 -5.71 2.73 -26.70
CA LYS A 309 -4.92 2.93 -25.47
C LYS A 309 -5.87 3.07 -24.28
N ARG A 310 -5.64 2.29 -23.23
CA ARG A 310 -6.34 2.42 -21.95
C ARG A 310 -6.07 3.81 -21.36
N GLY A 311 -7.12 4.61 -21.18
CA GLY A 311 -7.03 5.96 -20.64
C GLY A 311 -6.75 5.98 -19.13
N PRO A 312 -6.45 7.16 -18.54
CA PRO A 312 -6.32 7.29 -17.09
C PRO A 312 -7.64 6.92 -16.40
N VAL A 313 -7.55 6.45 -15.15
CA VAL A 313 -8.75 6.09 -14.38
C VAL A 313 -9.67 7.32 -14.25
N PRO A 314 -10.96 7.21 -14.62
CA PRO A 314 -11.87 8.34 -14.58
C PRO A 314 -11.99 8.96 -13.18
N ALA A 315 -12.02 10.29 -13.11
CA ALA A 315 -12.04 11.02 -11.84
C ALA A 315 -13.36 10.88 -11.05
N HIS A 316 -14.45 10.46 -11.71
CA HIS A 316 -15.74 10.24 -11.04
C HIS A 316 -15.77 8.97 -10.18
N LEU A 317 -14.85 8.02 -10.42
CA LEU A 317 -14.74 6.79 -9.65
C LEU A 317 -14.04 7.07 -8.31
N LYS A 318 -14.83 7.18 -7.24
CA LYS A 318 -14.37 7.66 -5.92
C LYS A 318 -13.95 6.55 -4.98
N HIS A 319 -14.60 5.40 -5.07
CA HIS A 319 -14.43 4.30 -4.13
C HIS A 319 -13.35 3.34 -4.58
N GLU A 320 -12.55 2.86 -3.62
CA GLU A 320 -11.55 1.81 -3.79
C GLU A 320 -12.07 0.52 -3.18
N VAL A 321 -12.16 -0.52 -4.00
CA VAL A 321 -12.77 -1.81 -3.62
C VAL A 321 -11.79 -2.94 -3.93
N PHE A 322 -11.72 -3.91 -3.03
CA PHE A 322 -10.95 -5.14 -3.23
C PHE A 322 -11.91 -6.31 -3.36
N LEU A 323 -11.81 -7.03 -4.47
CA LEU A 323 -12.64 -8.19 -4.76
C LEU A 323 -11.77 -9.46 -4.74
N ALA A 324 -12.30 -10.56 -4.22
CA ALA A 324 -11.77 -11.90 -4.47
C ALA A 324 -12.42 -12.47 -5.72
N LEU A 325 -11.66 -13.24 -6.49
CA LEU A 325 -12.09 -13.96 -7.67
C LEU A 325 -11.72 -15.44 -7.51
N GLY A 326 -12.66 -16.35 -7.77
CA GLY A 326 -12.42 -17.79 -7.71
C GLY A 326 -13.11 -18.54 -8.84
N SER A 327 -12.43 -19.52 -9.43
CA SER A 327 -12.98 -20.37 -10.49
C SER A 327 -12.40 -21.78 -10.42
N ASN A 328 -13.25 -22.82 -10.58
CA ASN A 328 -12.81 -24.21 -10.62
C ASN A 328 -13.53 -25.08 -11.69
N LEU A 329 -14.31 -24.48 -12.58
CA LEU A 329 -15.08 -25.18 -13.61
C LEU A 329 -14.74 -24.64 -14.99
N GLY A 330 -14.47 -25.53 -15.94
CA GLY A 330 -14.09 -25.15 -17.31
C GLY A 330 -12.66 -24.58 -17.39
N ASP A 331 -12.46 -23.60 -18.26
CA ASP A 331 -11.19 -22.86 -18.34
C ASP A 331 -11.17 -21.75 -17.27
N SER A 332 -10.71 -22.10 -16.07
CA SER A 332 -10.70 -21.19 -14.92
C SER A 332 -9.94 -19.89 -15.20
N ALA A 333 -8.84 -19.93 -15.96
CA ALA A 333 -8.06 -18.74 -16.27
C ALA A 333 -8.78 -17.80 -17.25
N ALA A 334 -9.42 -18.37 -18.27
CA ALA A 334 -10.26 -17.61 -19.18
C ALA A 334 -11.48 -17.03 -18.46
N ASN A 335 -12.09 -17.77 -17.53
CA ASN A 335 -13.21 -17.30 -16.72
C ASN A 335 -12.83 -16.08 -15.88
N LEU A 336 -11.70 -16.11 -15.17
CA LEU A 336 -11.22 -14.96 -14.39
C LEU A 336 -10.97 -13.73 -15.28
N THR A 337 -10.34 -13.94 -16.44
CA THR A 337 -10.08 -12.86 -17.41
C THR A 337 -11.39 -12.27 -17.97
N ASN A 338 -12.36 -13.12 -18.30
CA ASN A 338 -13.65 -12.69 -18.84
C ASN A 338 -14.47 -11.95 -17.80
N ALA A 339 -14.46 -12.40 -16.54
CA ALA A 339 -15.10 -11.71 -15.43
C ALA A 339 -14.56 -10.27 -15.26
N LEU A 340 -13.24 -10.09 -15.34
CA LEU A 340 -12.62 -8.77 -15.32
C LEU A 340 -13.05 -7.89 -16.51
N LYS A 341 -13.09 -8.46 -17.72
CA LYS A 341 -13.58 -7.73 -18.91
C LYS A 341 -15.06 -7.33 -18.79
N MET A 342 -15.89 -8.18 -18.19
CA MET A 342 -17.31 -7.88 -17.95
C MET A 342 -17.51 -6.81 -16.88
N LEU A 343 -16.68 -6.79 -15.84
CA LEU A 343 -16.64 -5.69 -14.87
C LEU A 343 -16.28 -4.37 -15.56
N GLU A 344 -15.28 -4.36 -16.43
CA GLU A 344 -14.84 -3.15 -17.13
C GLU A 344 -15.72 -2.71 -18.32
N LYS A 345 -16.71 -3.53 -18.71
CA LYS A 345 -17.70 -3.14 -19.74
C LYS A 345 -18.62 -2.03 -19.24
N ASP A 346 -18.72 -1.88 -17.92
CA ASP A 346 -19.49 -0.84 -17.26
C ASP A 346 -18.61 0.40 -17.00
N ASP A 347 -19.05 1.59 -17.40
CA ASP A 347 -18.32 2.84 -17.20
C ASP A 347 -18.20 3.25 -15.72
N HIS A 348 -18.96 2.59 -14.85
CA HIS A 348 -18.96 2.76 -13.39
C HIS A 348 -17.90 1.91 -12.67
N VAL A 349 -17.18 1.03 -13.37
CA VAL A 349 -16.22 0.10 -12.75
C VAL A 349 -14.92 0.04 -13.55
N ARG A 350 -13.79 0.24 -12.87
CA ARG A 350 -12.44 0.16 -13.47
C ARG A 350 -11.54 -0.76 -12.67
N VAL A 351 -10.99 -1.79 -13.30
CA VAL A 351 -9.96 -2.62 -12.68
C VAL A 351 -8.65 -1.84 -12.67
N VAL A 352 -8.01 -1.70 -11.52
CA VAL A 352 -6.77 -0.92 -11.36
C VAL A 352 -5.55 -1.83 -11.34
N ASP A 353 -5.65 -2.94 -10.62
CA ASP A 353 -4.56 -3.90 -10.43
C ASP A 353 -5.13 -5.29 -10.12
N THR A 354 -4.35 -6.34 -10.34
CA THR A 354 -4.67 -7.72 -9.96
C THR A 354 -3.55 -8.30 -9.11
N SER A 355 -3.86 -9.32 -8.31
CA SER A 355 -2.86 -10.13 -7.62
C SER A 355 -2.16 -11.12 -8.57
N PHE A 356 -1.28 -11.96 -8.04
CA PHE A 356 -0.92 -13.20 -8.74
C PHE A 356 -2.09 -14.19 -8.73
N LEU A 357 -2.01 -15.23 -9.57
CA LEU A 357 -2.93 -16.36 -9.53
C LEU A 357 -2.41 -17.41 -8.58
N TYR A 358 -3.33 -18.01 -7.82
CA TYR A 358 -3.01 -19.07 -6.88
C TYR A 358 -3.92 -20.27 -7.11
N GLU A 359 -3.33 -21.43 -7.40
CA GLU A 359 -4.07 -22.69 -7.40
C GLU A 359 -4.10 -23.24 -5.97
N THR A 360 -5.31 -23.58 -5.50
CA THR A 360 -5.53 -24.03 -4.13
C THR A 360 -6.48 -25.23 -4.09
N PRO A 361 -6.26 -26.19 -3.19
CA PRO A 361 -7.22 -27.27 -2.99
C PRO A 361 -8.55 -26.73 -2.44
N PRO A 362 -9.67 -27.42 -2.70
CA PRO A 362 -10.97 -27.03 -2.17
C PRO A 362 -11.02 -27.08 -0.63
N MET A 363 -11.51 -26.02 0.02
CA MET A 363 -11.51 -25.91 1.48
C MET A 363 -12.64 -26.70 2.18
N TYR A 364 -13.83 -26.79 1.57
CA TYR A 364 -15.04 -27.30 2.25
C TYR A 364 -15.58 -28.58 1.63
N VAL A 365 -15.82 -28.56 0.32
CA VAL A 365 -16.22 -29.74 -0.46
C VAL A 365 -14.96 -30.22 -1.15
N THR A 366 -14.35 -31.31 -0.69
CA THR A 366 -13.04 -31.78 -1.18
C THR A 366 -13.12 -32.59 -2.47
N ASP A 367 -14.29 -33.16 -2.78
CA ASP A 367 -14.55 -33.89 -4.03
C ASP A 367 -14.93 -32.91 -5.17
N GLN A 368 -13.99 -32.04 -5.55
CA GLN A 368 -14.12 -31.12 -6.68
C GLN A 368 -12.74 -30.68 -7.23
N PRO A 369 -12.68 -30.11 -8.45
CA PRO A 369 -11.42 -29.61 -8.99
C PRO A 369 -10.81 -28.47 -8.13
N PRO A 370 -9.48 -28.30 -8.14
CA PRO A 370 -8.80 -27.18 -7.50
C PRO A 370 -9.34 -25.83 -7.96
N PHE A 371 -9.30 -24.84 -7.06
CA PHE A 371 -9.67 -23.48 -7.37
C PHE A 371 -8.48 -22.67 -7.84
N LEU A 372 -8.68 -21.89 -8.89
CA LEU A 372 -7.81 -20.80 -9.26
C LEU A 372 -8.35 -19.52 -8.63
N ASN A 373 -7.59 -18.92 -7.72
CA ASN A 373 -7.97 -17.73 -6.97
C ASN A 373 -7.10 -16.53 -7.32
N ALA A 374 -7.70 -15.36 -7.28
CA ALA A 374 -7.04 -14.07 -7.38
C ALA A 374 -7.75 -13.02 -6.53
N ALA A 375 -7.13 -11.88 -6.33
CA ALA A 375 -7.77 -10.65 -5.89
C ALA A 375 -7.61 -9.57 -6.96
N CYS A 376 -8.57 -8.67 -7.08
CA CYS A 376 -8.44 -7.49 -7.91
C CYS A 376 -8.81 -6.22 -7.15
N LYS A 377 -8.08 -5.15 -7.47
CA LYS A 377 -8.32 -3.81 -6.98
C LYS A 377 -9.14 -3.08 -8.03
N VAL A 378 -10.27 -2.53 -7.61
CA VAL A 378 -11.25 -1.88 -8.49
C VAL A 378 -11.54 -0.48 -7.98
N LYS A 379 -11.75 0.46 -8.91
CA LYS A 379 -12.33 1.77 -8.63
C LYS A 379 -13.75 1.84 -9.16
N THR A 380 -14.66 2.35 -8.35
CA THR A 380 -16.09 2.47 -8.70
C THR A 380 -16.72 3.73 -8.10
N ASP A 381 -17.83 4.18 -8.67
CA ASP A 381 -18.74 5.18 -8.10
C ASP A 381 -20.07 4.57 -7.64
N LEU A 382 -20.25 3.26 -7.77
CA LEU A 382 -21.42 2.53 -7.28
C LEU A 382 -21.40 2.48 -5.74
N GLU A 383 -22.57 2.25 -5.14
CA GLU A 383 -22.70 1.91 -3.72
C GLU A 383 -22.52 0.40 -3.51
N PRO A 384 -22.15 -0.08 -2.31
CA PRO A 384 -21.87 -1.50 -2.07
C PRO A 384 -22.95 -2.48 -2.54
N ARG A 385 -24.23 -2.15 -2.34
CA ARG A 385 -25.37 -2.96 -2.84
C ARG A 385 -25.47 -3.00 -4.35
N ALA A 386 -25.25 -1.87 -5.01
CA ALA A 386 -25.30 -1.77 -6.47
C ALA A 386 -24.16 -2.56 -7.11
N LEU A 387 -22.95 -2.48 -6.52
CA LEU A 387 -21.81 -3.28 -6.94
C LEU A 387 -22.06 -4.79 -6.76
N LEU A 388 -22.63 -5.19 -5.61
CA LEU A 388 -22.99 -6.60 -5.39
C LEU A 388 -24.02 -7.11 -6.42
N ALA A 389 -25.06 -6.32 -6.70
CA ALA A 389 -26.07 -6.69 -7.70
C ALA A 389 -25.43 -6.89 -9.09
N LYS A 390 -24.51 -6.01 -9.48
CA LYS A 390 -23.75 -6.12 -10.72
C LYS A 390 -22.87 -7.37 -10.77
N ILE A 391 -22.19 -7.66 -9.67
CA ILE A 391 -21.38 -8.87 -9.54
C ILE A 391 -22.26 -10.12 -9.74
N LYS A 392 -23.45 -10.16 -9.11
CA LYS A 392 -24.37 -11.30 -9.26
C LYS A 392 -24.92 -11.43 -10.68
N GLU A 393 -25.13 -10.32 -11.40
CA GLU A 393 -25.47 -10.33 -12.82
C GLU A 393 -24.37 -10.98 -13.67
N ILE A 394 -23.11 -10.59 -13.45
CA ILE A 394 -21.95 -11.17 -14.16
C ILE A 394 -21.82 -12.67 -13.88
N GLU A 395 -21.93 -13.07 -12.61
CA GLU A 395 -21.89 -14.49 -12.24
C GLU A 395 -23.00 -15.30 -12.92
N ALA A 396 -24.22 -14.76 -12.98
CA ALA A 396 -25.34 -15.39 -13.66
C ALA A 396 -25.09 -15.53 -15.18
N GLU A 397 -24.59 -14.47 -15.84
CA GLU A 397 -24.28 -14.46 -17.27
C GLU A 397 -23.15 -15.45 -17.61
N MET A 398 -22.21 -15.66 -16.69
CA MET A 398 -21.14 -16.66 -16.80
C MET A 398 -21.58 -18.09 -16.44
N GLY A 399 -22.88 -18.30 -16.16
CA GLY A 399 -23.47 -19.63 -15.94
C GLY A 399 -23.43 -20.13 -14.50
N ARG A 400 -23.29 -19.25 -13.50
CA ARG A 400 -23.43 -19.64 -12.09
C ARG A 400 -24.89 -19.96 -11.76
N ASP A 401 -25.14 -21.19 -11.32
CA ASP A 401 -26.43 -21.58 -10.74
C ASP A 401 -26.43 -21.36 -9.22
N PHE A 402 -27.25 -20.42 -8.76
CA PHE A 402 -27.40 -20.07 -7.35
C PHE A 402 -28.20 -21.10 -6.53
N ASN A 403 -28.80 -22.11 -7.17
CA ASN A 403 -29.54 -23.18 -6.51
C ASN A 403 -28.69 -24.42 -6.19
N THR A 404 -27.40 -24.40 -6.53
CA THR A 404 -26.46 -25.50 -6.29
C THR A 404 -25.97 -25.56 -4.83
N VAL A 405 -25.30 -26.65 -4.45
CA VAL A 405 -24.76 -26.86 -3.11
C VAL A 405 -23.82 -25.71 -2.72
N ARG A 406 -24.05 -25.12 -1.54
CA ARG A 406 -23.18 -24.07 -0.99
C ARG A 406 -21.72 -24.55 -0.95
N ASN A 407 -20.81 -23.77 -1.54
CA ASN A 407 -19.38 -24.07 -1.72
C ASN A 407 -19.03 -25.16 -2.75
N GLY A 408 -19.97 -25.54 -3.61
CA GLY A 408 -19.73 -26.45 -4.74
C GLY A 408 -18.98 -25.81 -5.92
N PRO A 409 -18.74 -26.59 -7.00
CA PRO A 409 -17.99 -26.14 -8.16
C PRO A 409 -18.75 -25.06 -8.93
N ARG A 410 -18.04 -24.03 -9.39
CA ARG A 410 -18.63 -22.86 -10.04
C ARG A 410 -17.71 -22.26 -11.12
N PRO A 411 -18.27 -21.80 -12.26
CA PRO A 411 -17.50 -21.13 -13.30
C PRO A 411 -16.80 -19.86 -12.80
N ILE A 412 -17.44 -19.09 -11.92
CA ILE A 412 -16.85 -17.89 -11.32
C ILE A 412 -17.54 -17.57 -9.98
N ASP A 413 -16.77 -16.99 -9.07
CA ASP A 413 -17.20 -16.46 -7.78
C ASP A 413 -16.47 -15.15 -7.52
N ILE A 414 -17.22 -14.10 -7.24
CA ILE A 414 -16.68 -12.77 -6.98
C ILE A 414 -17.23 -12.27 -5.64
N ASP A 415 -16.34 -12.08 -4.68
CA ASP A 415 -16.70 -11.61 -3.34
C ASP A 415 -16.10 -10.23 -3.06
N ILE A 416 -16.90 -9.32 -2.49
CA ILE A 416 -16.42 -8.01 -2.03
C ILE A 416 -15.69 -8.21 -0.70
N LEU A 417 -14.38 -8.00 -0.65
CA LEU A 417 -13.56 -8.18 0.55
C LEU A 417 -13.52 -6.91 1.40
N LEU A 418 -13.13 -5.80 0.77
CA LEU A 418 -12.95 -4.50 1.41
C LEU A 418 -13.53 -3.42 0.51
N TYR A 419 -14.07 -2.39 1.14
CA TYR A 419 -14.65 -1.23 0.48
C TYR A 419 -14.19 0.01 1.24
N ASP A 420 -13.37 0.85 0.60
CA ASP A 420 -12.68 1.97 1.23
C ASP A 420 -12.13 1.61 2.63
N HIS A 421 -12.61 2.29 3.66
CA HIS A 421 -12.36 1.99 5.06
C HIS A 421 -13.67 1.84 5.85
N ILE A 422 -14.76 1.43 5.18
CA ILE A 422 -16.08 1.35 5.79
C ILE A 422 -16.33 -0.01 6.44
N GLU A 423 -17.16 -0.01 7.48
CA GLU A 423 -17.85 -1.18 7.98
C GLU A 423 -19.31 -1.08 7.53
N TYR A 424 -19.75 -2.06 6.74
CA TYR A 424 -21.11 -2.14 6.20
C TYR A 424 -21.68 -3.52 6.51
N SER A 425 -22.91 -3.56 7.01
CA SER A 425 -23.60 -4.82 7.24
C SER A 425 -25.10 -4.63 7.04
N ASP A 426 -25.68 -5.49 6.22
CA ASP A 426 -27.12 -5.63 6.07
C ASP A 426 -27.50 -7.13 6.00
N ASP A 427 -28.74 -7.44 5.58
CA ASP A 427 -29.26 -8.80 5.51
C ASP A 427 -28.59 -9.69 4.45
N VAL A 428 -27.83 -9.12 3.51
CA VAL A 428 -27.30 -9.79 2.30
C VAL A 428 -25.77 -9.65 2.15
N LEU A 429 -25.19 -8.53 2.59
CA LEU A 429 -23.82 -8.10 2.38
C LEU A 429 -23.18 -7.65 3.70
N THR A 430 -21.97 -8.14 3.93
CA THR A 430 -21.13 -7.70 5.05
C THR A 430 -19.74 -7.35 4.55
N ILE A 431 -19.28 -6.15 4.88
CA ILE A 431 -17.96 -5.61 4.54
C ILE A 431 -17.33 -5.07 5.82
N PRO A 432 -16.07 -5.42 6.16
CA PRO A 432 -15.22 -6.41 5.48
C PRO A 432 -15.81 -7.82 5.46
N HIS A 433 -15.46 -8.62 4.46
CA HIS A 433 -15.99 -9.97 4.30
C HIS A 433 -15.72 -10.84 5.54
N ILE A 434 -16.77 -11.44 6.11
CA ILE A 434 -16.77 -12.09 7.43
C ILE A 434 -15.69 -13.17 7.65
N SER A 435 -15.30 -13.90 6.60
CA SER A 435 -14.37 -15.03 6.67
C SER A 435 -13.04 -14.75 6.00
N MET A 436 -12.73 -13.50 5.63
CA MET A 436 -11.50 -13.22 4.88
C MET A 436 -10.25 -13.56 5.71
N GLN A 437 -10.28 -13.33 7.02
CA GLN A 437 -9.15 -13.56 7.94
C GLN A 437 -8.82 -15.04 8.19
N GLU A 438 -9.70 -15.96 7.79
CA GLU A 438 -9.55 -17.41 8.01
C GLU A 438 -9.08 -18.14 6.74
N ARG A 439 -8.99 -17.43 5.62
CA ARG A 439 -8.78 -18.03 4.29
C ARG A 439 -7.47 -17.55 3.69
N GLU A 440 -6.49 -18.46 3.63
CA GLU A 440 -5.19 -18.15 3.04
C GLU A 440 -5.31 -17.81 1.55
N PHE A 441 -6.16 -18.54 0.82
CA PHE A 441 -6.44 -18.29 -0.60
C PHE A 441 -7.13 -16.94 -0.87
N VAL A 442 -7.57 -16.21 0.17
CA VAL A 442 -8.06 -14.83 0.08
C VAL A 442 -6.97 -13.84 0.51
N LEU A 443 -6.34 -14.07 1.67
CA LEU A 443 -5.33 -13.16 2.22
C LEU A 443 -4.05 -13.11 1.40
N ARG A 444 -3.61 -14.24 0.84
CA ARG A 444 -2.36 -14.34 0.06
C ARG A 444 -2.46 -13.51 -1.23
N PRO A 445 -3.47 -13.68 -2.11
CA PRO A 445 -3.65 -12.79 -3.25
C PRO A 445 -3.93 -11.33 -2.85
N LEU A 446 -4.71 -11.09 -1.79
CA LEU A 446 -4.98 -9.72 -1.33
C LEU A 446 -3.69 -9.01 -0.88
N CYS A 447 -2.75 -9.72 -0.26
CA CYS A 447 -1.48 -9.16 0.18
C CYS A 447 -0.63 -8.64 -0.99
N ASP A 448 -0.72 -9.23 -2.18
CA ASP A 448 0.03 -8.78 -3.38
C ASP A 448 -0.27 -7.34 -3.77
N ILE A 449 -1.52 -6.90 -3.54
CA ILE A 449 -2.05 -5.60 -3.99
C ILE A 449 -2.39 -4.66 -2.82
N ALA A 450 -2.53 -5.19 -1.61
CA ALA A 450 -3.06 -4.48 -0.45
C ALA A 450 -2.29 -4.79 0.85
N LYS A 451 -0.99 -5.10 0.78
CA LYS A 451 -0.16 -5.48 1.93
C LYS A 451 -0.28 -4.54 3.14
N ASP A 452 -0.37 -3.23 2.89
CA ASP A 452 -0.40 -2.16 3.90
C ASP A 452 -1.82 -1.65 4.20
N VAL A 453 -2.84 -2.21 3.54
CA VAL A 453 -4.24 -1.83 3.82
C VAL A 453 -4.63 -2.36 5.20
N GLU A 454 -5.16 -1.48 6.03
CA GLU A 454 -5.65 -1.82 7.37
C GLU A 454 -7.08 -2.37 7.28
N HIS A 455 -7.32 -3.52 7.90
CA HIS A 455 -8.65 -4.10 7.99
C HIS A 455 -9.57 -3.26 8.90
N PRO A 456 -10.70 -2.69 8.42
CA PRO A 456 -11.55 -1.75 9.17
C PRO A 456 -11.97 -2.21 10.57
N LYS A 457 -12.32 -3.49 10.72
CA LYS A 457 -12.77 -4.08 11.99
C LYS A 457 -11.67 -4.61 12.91
N LEU A 458 -10.54 -5.07 12.35
CA LEU A 458 -9.48 -5.78 13.10
C LEU A 458 -8.27 -4.90 13.40
N TYR A 459 -8.16 -3.74 12.72
CA TYR A 459 -7.08 -2.76 12.88
C TYR A 459 -5.68 -3.39 12.73
N ARG A 460 -5.56 -4.28 11.75
CA ARG A 460 -4.31 -4.97 11.36
C ARG A 460 -4.12 -4.83 9.86
N HIS A 461 -2.88 -4.74 9.43
CA HIS A 461 -2.55 -4.78 8.01
C HIS A 461 -2.83 -6.18 7.44
N ILE A 462 -3.18 -6.26 6.15
CA ILE A 462 -3.40 -7.56 5.49
C ILE A 462 -2.17 -8.46 5.59
N SER A 463 -0.97 -7.90 5.48
CA SER A 463 0.30 -8.61 5.69
C SER A 463 0.43 -9.23 7.08
N GLN A 464 -0.04 -8.54 8.13
CA GLN A 464 -0.05 -9.05 9.50
C GLN A 464 -1.10 -10.14 9.70
N LEU A 465 -2.26 -10.02 9.06
CA LEU A 465 -3.30 -11.05 9.08
C LEU A 465 -2.81 -12.34 8.41
N LEU A 466 -2.19 -12.21 7.22
CA LEU A 466 -1.59 -13.36 6.52
C LEU A 466 -0.48 -14.01 7.36
N SER A 467 0.44 -13.21 7.91
CA SER A 467 1.53 -13.73 8.76
C SER A 467 0.99 -14.49 9.98
N GLN A 468 -0.07 -13.98 10.61
CA GLN A 468 -0.71 -14.66 11.73
C GLN A 468 -1.40 -15.97 11.31
N LEU A 469 -2.01 -16.02 10.13
CA LEU A 469 -2.64 -17.23 9.61
C LEU A 469 -1.60 -18.31 9.32
N LEU A 470 -0.50 -17.95 8.64
CA LEU A 470 0.60 -18.85 8.32
C LEU A 470 1.27 -19.42 9.59
N LEU A 471 1.44 -18.60 10.63
CA LEU A 471 1.95 -19.06 11.93
C LEU A 471 1.02 -20.06 12.61
N LYS A 472 -0.31 -19.91 12.48
CA LYS A 472 -1.26 -20.89 13.02
C LYS A 472 -1.24 -22.19 12.22
N GLN A 473 -1.10 -22.11 10.89
CA GLN A 473 -1.02 -23.29 10.03
C GLN A 473 0.30 -24.04 10.20
N SER A 474 1.42 -23.38 10.52
CA SER A 474 2.67 -24.10 10.84
C SER A 474 2.58 -24.91 12.14
N GLU A 475 1.72 -24.50 13.08
CA GLU A 475 1.41 -25.25 14.30
C GLU A 475 0.39 -26.40 14.05
N GLN A 476 -0.46 -26.27 13.03
CA GLN A 476 -1.45 -27.27 12.61
C GLN A 476 -1.49 -27.37 11.08
N PRO A 477 -0.59 -28.15 10.46
CA PRO A 477 -0.48 -28.21 9.01
C PRO A 477 -1.78 -28.75 8.41
N SER A 478 -2.44 -27.92 7.60
CA SER A 478 -3.55 -28.35 6.76
C SER A 478 -3.03 -29.11 5.54
N GLU A 479 -3.71 -30.19 5.15
CA GLU A 479 -3.45 -30.91 3.91
C GLU A 479 -3.80 -30.03 2.70
N GLY A 480 -2.83 -29.31 2.15
CA GLY A 480 -3.05 -28.53 0.94
C GLY A 480 -2.06 -27.41 0.72
N HIS A 481 -1.14 -27.60 -0.23
CA HIS A 481 -0.18 -26.58 -0.62
C HIS A 481 -0.83 -25.58 -1.60
N ILE A 482 -0.54 -24.29 -1.43
CA ILE A 482 -1.00 -23.22 -2.33
C ILE A 482 0.11 -22.91 -3.32
N HIS A 483 -0.17 -23.11 -4.61
CA HIS A 483 0.78 -22.84 -5.69
C HIS A 483 0.54 -21.46 -6.28
N LYS A 484 1.59 -20.65 -6.41
CA LYS A 484 1.54 -19.44 -7.24
C LYS A 484 1.65 -19.90 -8.69
N SER A 485 0.72 -19.48 -9.53
CA SER A 485 0.53 -20.10 -10.84
C SER A 485 0.47 -19.11 -11.99
N VAL A 486 0.70 -19.61 -13.21
CA VAL A 486 0.47 -18.89 -14.47
C VAL A 486 -0.24 -19.80 -15.47
N PRO A 487 -1.32 -19.35 -16.13
CA PRO A 487 -1.91 -20.08 -17.24
C PRO A 487 -1.01 -19.93 -18.46
N LEU A 488 -0.54 -21.05 -19.00
CA LEU A 488 0.26 -21.07 -20.22
C LEU A 488 -0.18 -22.23 -21.10
N ARG A 489 -0.74 -21.87 -22.25
CA ARG A 489 -1.22 -22.79 -23.28
C ARG A 489 -2.16 -23.89 -22.76
N GLY A 490 -3.23 -23.48 -22.08
CA GLY A 490 -4.27 -24.38 -21.55
C GLY A 490 -3.83 -25.26 -20.37
N LYS A 491 -2.63 -25.02 -19.82
CA LYS A 491 -2.12 -25.66 -18.60
C LYS A 491 -1.88 -24.60 -17.52
N ILE A 492 -1.99 -25.00 -16.27
CA ILE A 492 -1.59 -24.19 -15.12
C ILE A 492 -0.16 -24.59 -14.74
N TRP A 493 0.75 -23.63 -14.81
CA TRP A 493 2.15 -23.82 -14.40
C TRP A 493 2.34 -23.28 -13.00
N HIS A 494 3.11 -24.00 -12.16
CA HIS A 494 3.38 -23.62 -10.78
C HIS A 494 4.81 -23.09 -10.66
N TRP A 495 4.97 -21.87 -10.13
CA TRP A 495 6.27 -21.20 -10.03
C TRP A 495 7.19 -21.79 -8.95
N ASP A 496 6.59 -22.47 -7.98
CA ASP A 496 7.25 -23.14 -6.86
C ASP A 496 7.56 -24.62 -7.14
N ALA A 497 6.98 -25.22 -8.18
CA ALA A 497 7.19 -26.64 -8.50
C ALA A 497 8.59 -26.97 -9.02
N LYS A 498 9.13 -26.16 -9.94
CA LYS A 498 10.47 -26.33 -10.52
C LYS A 498 10.97 -25.03 -11.14
N THR A 499 12.25 -24.98 -11.49
CA THR A 499 12.77 -23.94 -12.40
C THR A 499 12.54 -24.38 -13.84
N TYR A 500 11.88 -23.53 -14.63
CA TYR A 500 11.61 -23.79 -16.05
C TYR A 500 12.80 -23.39 -16.94
N ILE A 501 13.02 -24.13 -18.02
CA ILE A 501 14.11 -23.88 -18.95
C ILE A 501 13.57 -23.25 -20.23
N MET A 502 14.02 -22.03 -20.54
CA MET A 502 13.74 -21.34 -21.79
C MET A 502 14.91 -21.51 -22.76
N GLY A 503 14.70 -22.29 -23.82
CA GLY A 503 15.68 -22.56 -24.87
C GLY A 503 15.72 -21.45 -25.93
N ILE A 504 16.91 -20.91 -26.19
CA ILE A 504 17.11 -19.79 -27.13
C ILE A 504 17.15 -20.31 -28.57
N LEU A 505 16.28 -19.77 -29.44
CA LEU A 505 16.25 -20.01 -30.88
C LEU A 505 16.40 -18.69 -31.64
N ASN A 506 17.61 -18.36 -32.07
CA ASN A 506 17.85 -17.17 -32.89
C ASN A 506 17.60 -17.50 -34.37
N THR A 507 16.69 -16.78 -35.02
CA THR A 507 16.34 -16.94 -36.46
C THR A 507 17.13 -16.03 -37.39
N THR A 508 18.35 -15.65 -36.97
CA THR A 508 19.27 -14.85 -37.79
C THR A 508 19.98 -15.71 -38.85
N PRO A 509 20.30 -15.16 -40.04
CA PRO A 509 20.95 -15.90 -41.12
C PRO A 509 22.25 -16.63 -40.71
N ASP A 510 23.07 -15.99 -39.86
CA ASP A 510 24.35 -16.54 -39.40
C ASP A 510 24.20 -17.73 -38.45
N SER A 511 22.99 -17.97 -37.91
CA SER A 511 22.75 -19.03 -36.91
C SER A 511 22.45 -20.40 -37.51
N PHE A 512 22.18 -20.48 -38.83
CA PHE A 512 21.76 -21.71 -39.52
C PHE A 512 22.55 -22.01 -40.80
N SER A 513 23.69 -21.36 -40.99
CA SER A 513 24.52 -21.48 -42.20
C SER A 513 25.32 -22.80 -42.32
N ASP A 514 25.13 -23.74 -41.38
CA ASP A 514 25.81 -25.04 -41.38
C ASP A 514 25.18 -26.06 -42.35
N GLY A 515 25.48 -25.91 -43.65
CA GLY A 515 25.76 -27.04 -44.56
C GLY A 515 24.61 -27.93 -45.09
N GLY A 516 23.33 -27.63 -44.83
CA GLY A 516 22.19 -28.42 -45.31
C GLY A 516 21.31 -27.70 -46.36
N ASN A 517 20.59 -28.47 -47.19
CA ASN A 517 19.68 -27.99 -48.25
C ASN A 517 18.33 -27.42 -47.75
N TYR A 518 18.21 -27.12 -46.46
CA TYR A 518 16.94 -26.71 -45.83
C TYR A 518 16.76 -25.19 -45.87
N SER A 519 15.51 -24.73 -46.00
CA SER A 519 15.19 -23.32 -45.78
C SER A 519 15.49 -22.93 -44.33
N THR A 520 15.83 -21.66 -44.08
CA THR A 520 16.13 -21.15 -42.72
C THR A 520 14.98 -21.42 -41.74
N THR A 521 13.73 -21.39 -42.21
CA THR A 521 12.53 -21.71 -41.42
C THR A 521 12.45 -23.19 -41.01
N GLU A 522 12.77 -24.11 -41.93
CA GLU A 522 12.78 -25.55 -41.64
C GLU A 522 13.86 -25.92 -40.62
N SER A 523 15.07 -25.39 -40.81
CA SER A 523 16.18 -25.59 -39.88
C SER A 523 15.84 -25.04 -38.49
N ALA A 524 15.17 -23.88 -38.41
CA ALA A 524 14.72 -23.32 -37.14
C ALA A 524 13.67 -24.21 -36.46
N ALA A 525 12.70 -24.75 -37.22
CA ALA A 525 11.69 -25.65 -36.67
C ALA A 525 12.29 -26.97 -36.17
N LEU A 526 13.24 -27.56 -36.91
CA LEU A 526 13.98 -28.74 -36.46
C LEU A 526 14.79 -28.44 -35.18
N ARG A 527 15.43 -27.26 -35.10
CA ARG A 527 16.17 -26.86 -33.91
C ARG A 527 15.25 -26.63 -32.71
N ALA A 528 14.06 -26.07 -32.90
CA ALA A 528 13.07 -25.93 -31.83
C ALA A 528 12.67 -27.29 -31.25
N GLN A 529 12.44 -28.29 -32.12
CA GLN A 529 12.16 -29.65 -31.68
C GLN A 529 13.34 -30.25 -30.91
N GLN A 530 14.57 -30.06 -31.39
CA GLN A 530 15.77 -30.52 -30.69
C GLN A 530 15.90 -29.88 -29.29
N LEU A 531 15.62 -28.58 -29.15
CA LEU A 531 15.67 -27.90 -27.85
C LEU A 531 14.65 -28.48 -26.86
N VAL A 532 13.45 -28.85 -27.35
CA VAL A 532 12.45 -29.56 -26.53
C VAL A 532 12.95 -30.94 -26.14
N ASP A 533 13.48 -31.72 -27.08
CA ASP A 533 14.00 -33.06 -26.81
C ASP A 533 15.19 -33.03 -25.82
N ASP A 534 15.97 -31.94 -25.85
CA ASP A 534 17.04 -31.66 -24.91
C ASP A 534 16.51 -31.29 -23.50
N GLY A 535 15.27 -30.83 -23.39
CA GLY A 535 14.57 -30.56 -22.13
C GLY A 535 14.09 -29.12 -21.93
N ALA A 536 13.94 -28.32 -22.99
CA ALA A 536 13.39 -26.97 -22.88
C ALA A 536 11.88 -27.02 -22.59
N ASP A 537 11.43 -26.23 -21.60
CA ASP A 537 10.02 -26.04 -21.29
C ASP A 537 9.39 -24.94 -22.17
N ILE A 538 10.18 -23.95 -22.58
CA ILE A 538 9.76 -22.83 -23.44
C ILE A 538 10.78 -22.66 -24.57
N ILE A 539 10.34 -22.39 -25.79
CA ILE A 539 11.23 -21.98 -26.89
C ILE A 539 11.11 -20.48 -27.10
N ASP A 540 12.22 -19.76 -27.03
CA ASP A 540 12.27 -18.30 -27.22
C ASP A 540 12.86 -17.93 -28.58
N ILE A 541 12.02 -17.40 -29.46
CA ILE A 541 12.33 -17.14 -30.86
C ILE A 541 12.67 -15.66 -31.04
N GLY A 542 13.89 -15.38 -31.49
CA GLY A 542 14.36 -14.01 -31.75
C GLY A 542 14.83 -13.81 -33.19
N GLY A 543 14.24 -12.85 -33.90
CA GLY A 543 14.59 -12.49 -35.28
C GLY A 543 15.78 -11.52 -35.41
N MET A 544 16.13 -10.88 -34.30
CA MET A 544 17.13 -9.82 -34.22
C MET A 544 18.10 -10.08 -33.07
N SER A 545 19.38 -9.80 -33.30
CA SER A 545 20.39 -9.89 -32.25
C SER A 545 20.33 -8.68 -31.32
N THR A 546 20.19 -8.93 -30.02
CA THR A 546 20.31 -7.91 -28.94
C THR A 546 21.72 -7.84 -28.34
N ARG A 547 22.70 -8.49 -28.98
CA ARG A 547 24.11 -8.44 -28.55
C ARG A 547 24.68 -7.03 -28.68
N PRO A 548 25.65 -6.63 -27.84
CA PRO A 548 26.32 -5.34 -27.97
C PRO A 548 26.87 -5.12 -29.39
N ASN A 549 26.63 -3.93 -29.95
CA ASN A 549 27.04 -3.49 -31.29
C ASN A 549 26.41 -4.27 -32.48
N SER A 550 25.27 -4.95 -32.30
CA SER A 550 24.52 -5.51 -33.43
C SER A 550 23.86 -4.41 -34.29
N GLU A 551 23.79 -4.64 -35.60
CA GLU A 551 22.97 -3.81 -36.48
C GLU A 551 21.50 -4.16 -36.36
N GLU A 552 20.66 -3.12 -36.38
CA GLU A 552 19.20 -3.28 -36.32
C GLU A 552 18.66 -3.57 -37.71
N ILE A 553 17.73 -4.53 -37.79
CA ILE A 553 16.98 -4.86 -38.99
C ILE A 553 15.66 -4.07 -39.01
N SER A 554 15.02 -3.99 -40.19
CA SER A 554 13.67 -3.42 -40.27
C SER A 554 12.66 -4.31 -39.54
N GLU A 555 11.53 -3.72 -39.19
CA GLU A 555 10.42 -4.42 -38.55
C GLU A 555 9.88 -5.55 -39.43
N GLU A 556 9.71 -5.28 -40.73
CA GLU A 556 9.23 -6.25 -41.71
C GLU A 556 10.18 -7.45 -41.83
N GLU A 557 11.48 -7.20 -41.73
CA GLU A 557 12.50 -8.26 -41.75
C GLU A 557 12.45 -9.12 -40.48
N GLU A 558 12.23 -8.51 -39.31
CA GLU A 558 12.07 -9.23 -38.05
C GLU A 558 10.82 -10.13 -38.09
N ILE A 559 9.69 -9.60 -38.57
CA ILE A 559 8.45 -10.35 -38.80
C ILE A 559 8.71 -11.54 -39.75
N ARG A 560 9.40 -11.30 -40.87
CA ARG A 560 9.73 -12.33 -41.87
C ARG A 560 10.57 -13.47 -41.31
N ARG A 561 11.38 -13.21 -40.28
CA ARG A 561 12.23 -14.22 -39.62
C ARG A 561 11.51 -15.01 -38.53
N VAL A 562 10.57 -14.37 -37.82
CA VAL A 562 9.93 -14.95 -36.64
C VAL A 562 8.61 -15.64 -37.00
N VAL A 563 7.70 -14.93 -37.68
CA VAL A 563 6.32 -15.38 -37.89
C VAL A 563 6.23 -16.71 -38.66
N PRO A 564 6.96 -16.92 -39.78
CA PRO A 564 6.89 -18.18 -40.50
C PRO A 564 7.36 -19.40 -39.68
N VAL A 565 8.31 -19.20 -38.77
CA VAL A 565 8.80 -20.28 -37.89
C VAL A 565 7.72 -20.67 -36.88
N ILE A 566 7.06 -19.70 -36.26
CA ILE A 566 5.95 -19.94 -35.33
C ILE A 566 4.81 -20.67 -36.04
N GLN A 567 4.39 -20.17 -37.20
CA GLN A 567 3.31 -20.79 -38.00
C GLN A 567 3.64 -22.22 -38.38
N LEU A 568 4.87 -22.49 -38.83
CA LEU A 568 5.31 -23.84 -39.19
C LEU A 568 5.30 -24.78 -37.98
N LEU A 569 5.80 -24.33 -36.82
CA LEU A 569 5.76 -25.12 -35.59
C LEU A 569 4.32 -25.45 -35.19
N ARG A 570 3.42 -24.47 -35.22
CA ARG A 570 1.99 -24.69 -34.91
C ARG A 570 1.32 -25.62 -35.92
N ALA A 571 1.58 -25.46 -37.21
CA ALA A 571 1.06 -26.36 -38.25
C ALA A 571 1.54 -27.81 -38.07
N ARG A 572 2.71 -28.02 -37.44
CA ARG A 572 3.25 -29.35 -37.09
C ARG A 572 2.72 -29.92 -35.77
N GLY A 573 1.76 -29.25 -35.13
CA GLY A 573 1.23 -29.68 -33.84
C GLY A 573 2.21 -29.49 -32.68
N PHE A 574 3.17 -28.57 -32.78
CA PHE A 574 4.13 -28.32 -31.71
C PHE A 574 3.42 -27.78 -30.46
N GLU A 575 3.38 -28.58 -29.38
CA GLU A 575 2.62 -28.33 -28.13
C GLU A 575 3.35 -27.54 -27.03
N HIS A 576 4.63 -27.23 -27.21
CA HIS A 576 5.39 -26.47 -26.21
C HIS A 576 5.15 -24.95 -26.33
N PRO A 577 5.20 -24.22 -25.21
CA PRO A 577 5.11 -22.77 -25.21
C PRO A 577 6.18 -22.10 -26.09
N ILE A 578 5.76 -21.09 -26.84
CA ILE A 578 6.63 -20.28 -27.68
C ILE A 578 6.65 -18.84 -27.14
N SER A 579 7.83 -18.37 -26.79
CA SER A 579 8.12 -16.96 -26.50
C SER A 579 8.66 -16.26 -27.74
N VAL A 580 8.33 -14.98 -27.92
CA VAL A 580 8.95 -14.11 -28.93
C VAL A 580 9.85 -13.08 -28.24
N ASP A 581 11.15 -13.07 -28.60
CA ASP A 581 12.14 -12.08 -28.14
C ASP A 581 12.11 -10.87 -29.07
N THR A 582 11.35 -9.85 -28.69
CA THR A 582 11.22 -8.60 -29.45
C THR A 582 10.88 -7.42 -28.56
N PHE A 583 11.35 -6.23 -28.96
CA PHE A 583 10.99 -4.95 -28.33
C PHE A 583 10.02 -4.13 -29.20
N ARG A 584 9.57 -4.65 -30.35
CA ARG A 584 8.66 -3.96 -31.28
C ARG A 584 7.24 -4.48 -31.09
N ALA A 585 6.29 -3.57 -30.89
CA ALA A 585 4.91 -3.93 -30.59
C ALA A 585 4.25 -4.71 -31.72
N SER A 586 4.49 -4.32 -32.96
CA SER A 586 3.94 -4.96 -34.16
C SER A 586 4.49 -6.37 -34.41
N VAL A 587 5.78 -6.60 -34.13
CA VAL A 587 6.38 -7.95 -34.19
C VAL A 587 5.75 -8.84 -33.13
N ALA A 588 5.58 -8.33 -31.90
CA ALA A 588 4.90 -9.06 -30.83
C ALA A 588 3.43 -9.36 -31.20
N ASP A 589 2.71 -8.39 -31.76
CA ASP A 589 1.32 -8.55 -32.20
C ASP A 589 1.20 -9.66 -33.25
N ALA A 590 2.03 -9.61 -34.30
CA ALA A 590 2.04 -10.60 -35.37
C ALA A 590 2.51 -12.00 -34.89
N ALA A 591 3.47 -12.06 -33.96
CA ALA A 591 3.98 -13.31 -33.42
C ALA A 591 2.94 -14.02 -32.53
N VAL A 592 2.24 -13.28 -31.67
CA VAL A 592 1.17 -13.86 -30.84
C VAL A 592 -0.02 -14.27 -31.70
N GLU A 593 -0.39 -13.48 -32.71
CA GLU A 593 -1.40 -13.87 -33.70
C GLU A 593 -1.03 -15.15 -34.46
N ALA A 594 0.26 -15.32 -34.78
CA ALA A 594 0.80 -16.54 -35.39
C ALA A 594 0.83 -17.75 -34.43
N GLY A 595 0.61 -17.54 -33.14
CA GLY A 595 0.51 -18.57 -32.12
C GLY A 595 1.65 -18.60 -31.09
N ALA A 596 2.43 -17.53 -30.92
CA ALA A 596 3.27 -17.38 -29.72
C ALA A 596 2.42 -17.24 -28.45
N ASP A 597 2.91 -17.75 -27.33
CA ASP A 597 2.21 -17.79 -26.05
C ASP A 597 2.80 -16.82 -25.01
N LEU A 598 3.94 -16.18 -25.29
CA LEU A 598 4.64 -15.28 -24.36
C LEU A 598 5.39 -14.18 -25.13
N ILE A 599 5.41 -12.96 -24.59
CA ILE A 599 6.19 -11.85 -25.14
C ILE A 599 7.41 -11.60 -24.23
N ASN A 600 8.62 -11.69 -24.78
CA ASN A 600 9.86 -11.40 -24.08
C ASN A 600 10.45 -10.07 -24.58
N ASP A 601 10.25 -8.99 -23.81
CA ASP A 601 10.73 -7.66 -24.18
C ASP A 601 11.91 -7.23 -23.31
N VAL A 602 13.10 -7.30 -23.91
CA VAL A 602 14.36 -6.86 -23.31
C VAL A 602 14.33 -5.38 -22.85
N SER A 603 13.50 -4.55 -23.49
CA SER A 603 13.35 -3.14 -23.16
C SER A 603 12.26 -2.85 -22.13
N ALA A 604 11.45 -3.85 -21.76
CA ALA A 604 10.28 -3.72 -20.90
C ALA A 604 9.37 -2.54 -21.31
N GLY A 605 9.00 -2.49 -22.59
CA GLY A 605 8.12 -1.50 -23.21
C GLY A 605 8.73 -0.10 -23.34
N ARG A 606 10.03 0.07 -23.11
CA ARG A 606 10.69 1.39 -23.17
C ARG A 606 11.07 1.79 -24.59
N ARG A 607 11.35 0.84 -25.48
CA ARG A 607 11.70 1.13 -26.89
C ARG A 607 10.48 1.41 -27.75
N ASP A 608 9.37 0.73 -27.49
CA ASP A 608 8.11 0.93 -28.19
C ASP A 608 6.96 1.10 -27.20
N PRO A 609 6.46 2.34 -27.00
CA PRO A 609 5.34 2.60 -26.09
C PRO A 609 4.03 1.89 -26.47
N ALA A 610 3.87 1.45 -27.73
CA ALA A 610 2.69 0.67 -28.14
C ALA A 610 2.72 -0.76 -27.58
N MET A 611 3.88 -1.25 -27.14
CA MET A 611 4.07 -2.60 -26.61
C MET A 611 3.13 -2.90 -25.43
N TYR A 612 2.95 -1.96 -24.50
CA TYR A 612 2.06 -2.18 -23.35
C TYR A 612 0.61 -2.45 -23.75
N ALA A 613 0.14 -1.82 -24.84
CA ALA A 613 -1.22 -2.04 -25.33
C ALA A 613 -1.35 -3.40 -26.03
N VAL A 614 -0.30 -3.86 -26.73
CA VAL A 614 -0.23 -5.22 -27.30
C VAL A 614 -0.21 -6.27 -26.19
N MET A 615 0.60 -6.08 -25.15
CA MET A 615 0.65 -6.96 -23.98
C MET A 615 -0.74 -7.10 -23.32
N ALA A 616 -1.45 -5.99 -23.14
CA ALA A 616 -2.80 -5.99 -22.55
C ALA A 616 -3.84 -6.62 -23.49
N LYS A 617 -3.77 -6.36 -24.81
CA LYS A 617 -4.66 -6.93 -25.83
C LYS A 617 -4.64 -8.46 -25.81
N TRP A 618 -3.45 -9.05 -25.84
CA TRP A 618 -3.30 -10.50 -25.96
C TRP A 618 -3.47 -11.25 -24.65
N ASN A 619 -3.26 -10.59 -23.50
CA ASN A 619 -3.38 -11.20 -22.18
C ASN A 619 -2.55 -12.50 -22.03
N VAL A 620 -1.42 -12.55 -22.72
CA VAL A 620 -0.41 -13.61 -22.58
C VAL A 620 0.63 -13.21 -21.53
N PRO A 621 1.37 -14.16 -20.94
CA PRO A 621 2.53 -13.84 -20.12
C PRO A 621 3.55 -12.95 -20.84
N VAL A 622 4.20 -12.07 -20.08
CA VAL A 622 5.17 -11.09 -20.58
C VAL A 622 6.41 -11.05 -19.69
N CYS A 623 7.59 -11.16 -20.28
CA CYS A 623 8.86 -10.92 -19.59
C CYS A 623 9.29 -9.47 -19.79
N LEU A 624 9.43 -8.74 -18.69
CA LEU A 624 9.91 -7.37 -18.64
C LEU A 624 11.35 -7.36 -18.11
N MET A 625 12.31 -7.03 -18.97
CA MET A 625 13.72 -6.99 -18.58
C MET A 625 14.22 -5.57 -18.25
N HIS A 626 15.14 -5.50 -17.28
CA HIS A 626 15.90 -4.30 -17.01
C HIS A 626 17.09 -4.15 -17.98
N MET A 627 17.09 -3.05 -18.75
CA MET A 627 18.24 -2.55 -19.53
C MET A 627 18.19 -1.03 -19.63
N ARG A 628 19.35 -0.41 -19.88
CA ARG A 628 19.49 1.03 -20.18
C ARG A 628 20.09 1.21 -21.58
N GLY A 629 19.64 2.22 -22.31
CA GLY A 629 20.08 2.49 -23.69
C GLY A 629 19.61 1.44 -24.69
N ASP A 630 20.48 1.08 -25.62
CA ASP A 630 20.27 0.12 -26.70
C ASP A 630 21.51 -0.78 -26.92
N SER A 631 21.53 -1.58 -27.99
CA SER A 631 22.67 -2.48 -28.29
C SER A 631 24.00 -1.74 -28.46
N LYS A 632 23.99 -0.47 -28.87
CA LYS A 632 25.19 0.34 -29.16
C LYS A 632 25.64 1.13 -27.92
N THR A 633 24.72 1.49 -27.03
CA THR A 633 24.98 2.41 -25.89
C THR A 633 24.92 1.74 -24.52
N MET A 634 24.34 0.53 -24.37
CA MET A 634 24.11 -0.06 -23.05
C MET A 634 25.38 -0.20 -22.20
N MET A 635 26.53 -0.51 -22.82
CA MET A 635 27.78 -0.74 -22.08
C MET A 635 28.43 0.53 -21.54
N SER A 636 28.04 1.71 -22.03
CA SER A 636 28.44 2.99 -21.44
C SER A 636 27.48 3.49 -20.36
N LEU A 637 26.35 2.80 -20.14
CA LEU A 637 25.31 3.17 -19.17
C LEU A 637 25.31 2.25 -17.95
N THR A 638 26.50 1.88 -17.49
CA THR A 638 26.76 0.99 -16.35
C THR A 638 26.89 1.73 -15.02
N ASP A 639 26.66 3.04 -14.99
CA ASP A 639 26.63 3.82 -13.75
C ASP A 639 25.26 3.68 -13.06
N TYR A 640 25.22 3.02 -11.89
CA TYR A 640 24.02 2.86 -11.06
C TYR A 640 23.98 3.83 -9.87
N GLY A 641 24.58 5.01 -10.01
CA GLY A 641 24.46 6.13 -9.08
C GLY A 641 25.52 6.15 -7.98
N GLU A 642 25.43 7.14 -7.08
CA GLU A 642 26.47 7.48 -6.10
C GLU A 642 26.84 6.33 -5.16
N ASN A 643 25.89 5.45 -4.82
CA ASN A 643 26.12 4.27 -3.97
C ASN A 643 26.39 2.99 -4.79
N ASN A 644 26.26 3.06 -6.12
CA ASN A 644 26.38 1.95 -7.08
C ASN A 644 25.58 0.70 -6.66
N ASP A 645 24.43 0.88 -6.00
CA ASP A 645 23.56 -0.24 -5.63
C ASP A 645 22.72 -0.66 -6.82
N VAL A 646 23.30 -1.58 -7.60
CA VAL A 646 22.70 -2.14 -8.80
C VAL A 646 21.32 -2.75 -8.54
N ILE A 647 21.08 -3.36 -7.37
CA ILE A 647 19.80 -4.00 -7.06
C ILE A 647 18.71 -2.97 -6.83
N ALA A 648 18.99 -1.94 -6.02
CA ALA A 648 18.03 -0.89 -5.71
C ALA A 648 17.58 -0.13 -6.98
N GLU A 649 18.52 0.21 -7.85
CA GLU A 649 18.21 0.91 -9.10
C GLU A 649 17.52 0.00 -10.12
N ILE A 650 17.88 -1.29 -10.23
CA ILE A 650 17.11 -2.26 -11.04
C ILE A 650 15.67 -2.33 -10.55
N ALA A 651 15.46 -2.49 -9.24
CA ALA A 651 14.13 -2.61 -8.64
C ALA A 651 13.28 -1.37 -8.97
N LYS A 652 13.85 -0.19 -8.81
CA LYS A 652 13.22 1.10 -9.08
C LYS A 652 12.88 1.28 -10.57
N ASP A 653 13.82 1.03 -11.47
CA ASP A 653 13.63 1.26 -12.90
C ASP A 653 12.70 0.23 -13.53
N LEU A 654 12.84 -1.05 -13.16
CA LEU A 654 11.98 -2.11 -13.68
C LEU A 654 10.56 -2.01 -13.10
N ASN A 655 10.38 -1.62 -11.84
CA ASN A 655 9.05 -1.37 -11.28
C ASN A 655 8.29 -0.28 -12.05
N LYS A 656 8.97 0.77 -12.56
CA LYS A 656 8.29 1.76 -13.42
C LYS A 656 7.68 1.12 -14.67
N SER A 657 8.37 0.17 -15.30
CA SER A 657 7.85 -0.56 -16.45
C SER A 657 6.70 -1.50 -16.05
N VAL A 658 6.81 -2.19 -14.92
CA VAL A 658 5.73 -3.02 -14.37
C VAL A 658 4.47 -2.19 -14.13
N GLN A 659 4.58 -1.03 -13.47
CA GLN A 659 3.45 -0.14 -13.22
C GLN A 659 2.83 0.39 -14.52
N ARG A 660 3.62 0.64 -15.57
CA ARG A 660 3.09 1.03 -16.89
C ARG A 660 2.33 -0.12 -17.57
N ALA A 661 2.83 -1.34 -17.47
CA ALA A 661 2.14 -2.52 -17.98
C ALA A 661 0.79 -2.73 -17.27
N ILE A 662 0.77 -2.69 -15.94
CA ILE A 662 -0.45 -2.80 -15.13
C ILE A 662 -1.44 -1.67 -15.48
N ALA A 663 -0.96 -0.42 -15.56
CA ALA A 663 -1.80 0.71 -15.94
C ALA A 663 -2.40 0.54 -17.35
N ALA A 664 -1.66 -0.06 -18.28
CA ALA A 664 -2.15 -0.37 -19.63
C ALA A 664 -3.17 -1.52 -19.67
N GLY A 665 -3.31 -2.30 -18.59
CA GLY A 665 -4.26 -3.41 -18.49
C GLY A 665 -3.62 -4.80 -18.48
N VAL A 666 -2.29 -4.90 -18.37
CA VAL A 666 -1.63 -6.19 -18.18
C VAL A 666 -1.88 -6.68 -16.76
N HIS A 667 -2.48 -7.86 -16.61
CA HIS A 667 -2.68 -8.47 -15.30
C HIS A 667 -1.36 -8.84 -14.66
N ARG A 668 -1.23 -8.61 -13.35
CA ARG A 668 0.00 -8.91 -12.58
C ARG A 668 0.46 -10.36 -12.71
N TRP A 669 -0.49 -11.30 -12.73
CA TRP A 669 -0.20 -12.74 -12.89
C TRP A 669 0.44 -13.11 -14.24
N ASN A 670 0.40 -12.21 -15.23
CA ASN A 670 1.08 -12.40 -16.51
C ASN A 670 2.48 -11.78 -16.54
N ILE A 671 2.92 -11.04 -15.52
CA ILE A 671 4.20 -10.32 -15.54
C ILE A 671 5.31 -11.17 -14.92
N ILE A 672 6.37 -11.36 -15.68
CA ILE A 672 7.65 -11.97 -15.26
C ILE A 672 8.72 -10.88 -15.34
N VAL A 673 9.60 -10.80 -14.34
CA VAL A 673 10.67 -9.80 -14.28
C VAL A 673 12.03 -10.42 -14.62
N ASP A 674 12.87 -9.71 -15.36
CA ASP A 674 14.26 -10.11 -15.62
C ASP A 674 15.23 -8.98 -15.23
N PRO A 675 16.19 -9.20 -14.33
CA PRO A 675 17.16 -8.17 -13.94
C PRO A 675 18.14 -7.80 -15.06
N GLY A 676 18.19 -8.56 -16.15
CA GLY A 676 18.97 -8.28 -17.36
C GLY A 676 20.47 -8.45 -17.15
N VAL A 677 20.92 -9.63 -16.76
CA VAL A 677 22.35 -9.93 -16.55
C VAL A 677 23.15 -9.66 -17.85
N GLY A 678 24.21 -8.86 -17.71
CA GLY A 678 25.03 -8.43 -18.84
C GLY A 678 24.39 -7.43 -19.80
N PHE A 679 23.25 -6.81 -19.44
CA PHE A 679 22.64 -5.70 -20.17
C PHE A 679 22.76 -4.41 -19.36
N ALA A 680 23.52 -3.44 -19.88
CA ALA A 680 23.91 -2.23 -19.18
C ALA A 680 24.50 -2.49 -17.78
N LYS A 681 25.29 -3.56 -17.65
CA LYS A 681 25.96 -3.97 -16.41
C LYS A 681 27.36 -4.44 -16.76
N ASP A 682 28.34 -4.06 -15.95
CA ASP A 682 29.68 -4.60 -16.08
C ASP A 682 29.77 -6.04 -15.50
N GLY A 683 31.00 -6.57 -15.43
CA GLY A 683 31.23 -7.91 -14.92
C GLY A 683 30.89 -8.08 -13.44
N GLU A 684 31.29 -7.12 -12.60
CA GLU A 684 31.03 -7.19 -11.15
C GLU A 684 29.56 -6.97 -10.85
N GLN A 685 28.92 -6.01 -11.52
CA GLN A 685 27.47 -5.76 -11.39
C GLN A 685 26.66 -6.97 -11.82
N SER A 686 27.08 -7.69 -12.86
CA SER A 686 26.43 -8.95 -13.26
C SER A 686 26.56 -10.04 -12.18
N LEU A 687 27.70 -10.11 -11.49
CA LEU A 687 27.90 -11.01 -10.35
C LEU A 687 27.07 -10.58 -9.13
N GLN A 688 26.97 -9.28 -8.86
CA GLN A 688 26.14 -8.73 -7.79
C GLN A 688 24.66 -9.07 -8.01
N VAL A 689 24.16 -8.95 -9.24
CA VAL A 689 22.79 -9.34 -9.59
C VAL A 689 22.54 -10.81 -9.28
N LEU A 690 23.44 -11.72 -9.67
CA LEU A 690 23.29 -13.15 -9.36
C LEU A 690 23.37 -13.43 -7.85
N ARG A 691 24.29 -12.77 -7.13
CA ARG A 691 24.53 -12.95 -5.70
C ARG A 691 23.36 -12.43 -4.85
N ARG A 692 22.77 -11.30 -5.25
CA ARG A 692 21.75 -10.55 -4.50
C ARG A 692 20.36 -10.63 -5.13
N LEU A 693 20.14 -11.59 -6.03
CA LEU A 693 18.82 -11.82 -6.65
C LEU A 693 17.68 -11.96 -5.62
N PRO A 694 17.87 -12.63 -4.46
CA PRO A 694 16.84 -12.70 -3.42
C PRO A 694 16.34 -11.34 -2.94
N GLU A 695 17.21 -10.33 -2.85
CA GLU A 695 16.83 -8.97 -2.43
C GLU A 695 15.86 -8.31 -3.41
N LEU A 696 15.87 -8.74 -4.68
CA LEU A 696 15.02 -8.20 -5.74
C LEU A 696 13.63 -8.84 -5.73
N ILE A 697 13.54 -10.16 -5.54
CA ILE A 697 12.33 -10.94 -5.84
C ILE A 697 11.74 -11.72 -4.65
N GLN A 698 12.51 -11.97 -3.59
CA GLN A 698 12.04 -12.81 -2.50
C GLN A 698 11.02 -12.04 -1.63
N GLU A 699 9.87 -12.68 -1.40
CA GLU A 699 8.90 -12.22 -0.41
C GLU A 699 9.45 -12.49 0.99
N SER A 700 9.59 -11.43 1.78
CA SER A 700 9.97 -11.50 3.19
C SER A 700 9.28 -10.36 3.95
N PRO A 701 8.94 -10.52 5.24
CA PRO A 701 8.41 -9.43 6.07
C PRO A 701 9.30 -8.18 6.10
N SER A 702 10.61 -8.34 5.84
CA SER A 702 11.58 -7.24 5.74
C SER A 702 11.86 -6.78 4.31
N SER A 703 11.30 -7.46 3.29
CA SER A 703 11.55 -7.14 1.89
C SER A 703 10.92 -5.80 1.52
N LYS A 704 11.76 -4.86 1.10
CA LYS A 704 11.34 -3.52 0.63
C LYS A 704 11.23 -3.45 -0.89
N SER A 705 11.59 -4.51 -1.61
CA SER A 705 11.57 -4.48 -3.08
C SER A 705 10.13 -4.40 -3.60
N PRO A 706 9.81 -3.46 -4.51
CA PRO A 706 8.52 -3.42 -5.18
C PRO A 706 8.30 -4.59 -6.15
N LEU A 707 9.36 -5.36 -6.44
CA LEU A 707 9.33 -6.54 -7.30
C LEU A 707 9.29 -7.85 -6.50
N ALA A 708 9.24 -7.77 -5.16
CA ALA A 708 9.07 -8.95 -4.32
C ALA A 708 7.81 -9.73 -4.75
N GLY A 709 7.96 -11.04 -4.91
CA GLY A 709 6.89 -11.94 -5.31
C GLY A 709 6.70 -12.13 -6.80
N TYR A 710 7.28 -11.30 -7.66
CA TYR A 710 7.21 -11.51 -9.10
C TYR A 710 8.03 -12.75 -9.51
N PRO A 711 7.49 -13.62 -10.38
CA PRO A 711 8.29 -14.64 -11.05
C PRO A 711 9.46 -14.01 -11.79
N CYS A 712 10.63 -14.65 -11.71
CA CYS A 712 11.86 -14.09 -12.27
C CYS A 712 12.47 -14.98 -13.34
N LEU A 713 12.82 -14.37 -14.47
CA LEU A 713 13.64 -14.97 -15.51
C LEU A 713 15.07 -14.45 -15.39
N VAL A 714 16.07 -15.33 -15.55
CA VAL A 714 17.47 -14.94 -15.63
C VAL A 714 18.15 -15.58 -16.84
N GLY A 715 18.78 -14.76 -17.70
CA GLY A 715 19.50 -15.22 -18.88
C GLY A 715 21.03 -15.05 -18.80
N PRO A 716 21.78 -15.90 -18.07
CA PRO A 716 23.23 -15.76 -17.93
C PRO A 716 24.02 -16.39 -19.09
N SER A 717 23.35 -17.12 -19.99
CA SER A 717 24.00 -18.00 -20.96
C SER A 717 24.99 -17.31 -21.90
N ARG A 718 26.22 -17.84 -21.92
CA ARG A 718 27.34 -17.45 -22.80
C ARG A 718 27.76 -15.96 -22.70
N LYS A 719 27.34 -15.25 -21.65
CA LYS A 719 27.60 -13.81 -21.46
C LYS A 719 29.09 -13.50 -21.33
N ALA A 720 29.47 -12.28 -21.70
CA ALA A 720 30.88 -11.86 -21.76
C ALA A 720 31.59 -11.88 -20.39
N PHE A 721 30.88 -11.58 -19.29
CA PHE A 721 31.48 -11.60 -17.95
C PHE A 721 31.98 -13.01 -17.58
N ILE A 722 31.24 -14.06 -17.97
CA ILE A 722 31.67 -15.46 -17.80
C ILE A 722 32.97 -15.69 -18.56
N GLY A 723 33.01 -15.29 -19.84
CA GLY A 723 34.20 -15.42 -20.67
C GLY A 723 35.43 -14.74 -20.09
N LYS A 724 35.27 -13.56 -19.47
CA LYS A 724 36.37 -12.86 -18.79
C LYS A 724 36.89 -13.64 -17.58
N LEU A 725 35.99 -14.21 -16.75
CA LEU A 725 36.36 -14.95 -15.55
C LEU A 725 37.11 -16.25 -15.85
N ILE A 726 36.64 -17.02 -16.84
CA ILE A 726 37.25 -18.31 -17.22
C ILE A 726 38.28 -18.18 -18.35
N GLN A 727 38.61 -16.94 -18.75
CA GLN A 727 39.52 -16.63 -19.86
C GLN A 727 39.14 -17.31 -21.18
N GLN A 728 37.84 -17.39 -21.47
CA GLN A 728 37.29 -18.02 -22.68
C GLN A 728 36.61 -17.00 -23.59
N GLN A 729 37.26 -16.67 -24.70
CA GLN A 729 36.77 -15.72 -25.69
C GLN A 729 35.64 -16.29 -26.55
N ASP A 730 35.65 -17.60 -26.80
CA ASP A 730 34.60 -18.27 -27.58
C ASP A 730 33.34 -18.44 -26.73
N ALA A 731 32.25 -17.80 -27.15
CA ALA A 731 30.96 -17.86 -26.46
C ALA A 731 30.41 -19.30 -26.36
N MET A 732 30.66 -20.14 -27.38
CA MET A 732 30.18 -21.52 -27.43
C MET A 732 30.83 -22.42 -26.37
N LYS A 733 32.03 -22.05 -25.89
CA LYS A 733 32.80 -22.82 -24.90
C LYS A 733 32.57 -22.37 -23.45
N ARG A 734 31.55 -21.54 -23.20
CA ARG A 734 31.23 -20.99 -21.87
C ARG A 734 30.19 -21.81 -21.10
N THR A 735 29.89 -23.04 -21.52
CA THR A 735 28.82 -23.87 -20.96
C THR A 735 28.97 -24.11 -19.46
N TRP A 736 30.16 -24.48 -18.98
CA TRP A 736 30.38 -24.73 -17.54
C TRP A 736 30.29 -23.46 -16.68
N GLY A 737 30.76 -22.33 -17.19
CA GLY A 737 30.55 -21.05 -16.52
C GLY A 737 29.08 -20.62 -16.52
N THR A 738 28.33 -20.96 -17.58
CA THR A 738 26.88 -20.78 -17.64
C THR A 738 26.17 -21.66 -16.62
N ALA A 739 26.59 -22.92 -16.47
CA ALA A 739 26.05 -23.83 -15.46
C ALA A 739 26.18 -23.25 -14.05
N ALA A 740 27.36 -22.74 -13.68
CA ALA A 740 27.57 -22.10 -12.38
C ALA A 740 26.66 -20.88 -12.16
N ALA A 741 26.49 -20.02 -13.19
CA ALA A 741 25.60 -18.87 -13.11
C ALA A 741 24.11 -19.27 -13.05
N CYS A 742 23.71 -20.36 -13.71
CA CYS A 742 22.35 -20.90 -13.63
C CYS A 742 22.06 -21.44 -12.23
N THR A 743 22.98 -22.18 -11.61
CA THR A 743 22.84 -22.65 -10.22
C THR A 743 22.69 -21.48 -9.25
N ALA A 744 23.48 -20.41 -9.41
CA ALA A 744 23.30 -19.19 -8.62
C ALA A 744 21.93 -18.53 -8.84
N SER A 745 21.42 -18.55 -10.07
CA SER A 745 20.09 -18.03 -10.41
C SER A 745 18.98 -18.83 -9.72
N VAL A 746 19.07 -20.17 -9.73
CA VAL A 746 18.12 -21.05 -9.03
C VAL A 746 18.16 -20.83 -7.53
N ALA A 747 19.36 -20.77 -6.93
CA ALA A 747 19.54 -20.47 -5.51
C ALA A 747 18.96 -19.10 -5.13
N GLY A 748 19.02 -18.13 -6.05
CA GLY A 748 18.44 -16.80 -5.90
C GLY A 748 16.91 -16.73 -6.06
N GLY A 749 16.25 -17.84 -6.39
CA GLY A 749 14.80 -17.92 -6.58
C GLY A 749 14.30 -17.71 -8.00
N ALA A 750 15.16 -17.77 -9.03
CA ALA A 750 14.74 -17.65 -10.42
C ALA A 750 13.73 -18.76 -10.80
N GLY A 751 12.58 -18.36 -11.35
CA GLY A 751 11.55 -19.27 -11.86
C GLY A 751 11.86 -19.79 -13.27
N ILE A 752 12.62 -19.02 -14.06
CA ILE A 752 13.01 -19.38 -15.43
C ILE A 752 14.50 -19.10 -15.63
N VAL A 753 15.20 -20.03 -16.28
CA VAL A 753 16.55 -19.78 -16.82
C VAL A 753 16.53 -19.80 -18.34
N ARG A 754 17.15 -18.79 -18.98
CA ARG A 754 17.22 -18.67 -20.45
C ARG A 754 18.59 -19.07 -20.98
N VAL A 755 18.66 -20.15 -21.77
CA VAL A 755 19.92 -20.81 -22.15
C VAL A 755 19.99 -21.32 -23.60
N HIS A 756 21.22 -21.42 -24.12
CA HIS A 756 21.51 -22.03 -25.43
C HIS A 756 21.74 -23.55 -25.34
N ASP A 757 22.51 -23.98 -24.32
CA ASP A 757 22.97 -25.35 -24.11
C ASP A 757 21.99 -26.11 -23.22
N VAL A 758 20.77 -26.35 -23.73
CA VAL A 758 19.64 -26.87 -22.94
C VAL A 758 19.94 -28.22 -22.31
N LYS A 759 20.52 -29.15 -23.07
CA LYS A 759 20.77 -30.52 -22.64
C LYS A 759 21.66 -30.57 -21.40
N GLU A 760 22.76 -29.82 -21.42
CA GLU A 760 23.72 -29.72 -20.33
C GLU A 760 23.11 -29.00 -19.12
N ILE A 761 22.41 -27.88 -19.36
CA ILE A 761 21.84 -27.08 -18.27
C ILE A 761 20.66 -27.78 -17.61
N ARG A 762 19.89 -28.62 -18.31
CA ARG A 762 18.80 -29.39 -17.72
C ARG A 762 19.24 -30.18 -16.49
N ASP A 763 20.37 -30.86 -16.58
CA ASP A 763 20.85 -31.69 -15.47
C ASP A 763 21.37 -30.83 -14.31
N VAL A 764 21.96 -29.67 -14.62
CA VAL A 764 22.35 -28.66 -13.63
C VAL A 764 21.14 -28.11 -12.88
N ILE A 765 20.05 -27.79 -13.59
CA ILE A 765 18.82 -27.26 -12.99
C ILE A 765 18.14 -28.32 -12.13
N LYS A 766 18.05 -29.58 -12.56
CA LYS A 766 17.49 -30.67 -11.74
C LYS A 766 18.20 -30.81 -10.40
N VAL A 767 19.54 -30.79 -10.40
CA VAL A 767 20.33 -30.86 -9.16
C VAL A 767 20.17 -29.58 -8.34
N SER A 768 20.16 -28.41 -8.99
CA SER A 768 20.01 -27.12 -8.30
C SER A 768 18.65 -26.99 -7.62
N ASP A 769 17.57 -27.43 -8.28
CA ASP A 769 16.22 -27.45 -7.72
C ASP A 769 16.15 -28.38 -6.51
N ALA A 770 16.76 -29.58 -6.59
CA ALA A 770 16.81 -30.50 -5.46
C ALA A 770 17.56 -29.93 -4.23
N ILE A 771 18.50 -29.00 -4.44
CA ILE A 771 19.24 -28.33 -3.35
C ILE A 771 18.42 -27.18 -2.76
N TRP A 772 17.81 -26.33 -3.58
CA TRP A 772 17.30 -25.02 -3.16
C TRP A 772 15.78 -24.90 -3.12
N ARG A 773 15.05 -25.72 -3.88
CA ARG A 773 13.58 -25.67 -3.97
C ARG A 773 12.91 -26.74 -3.10
N VAL A 774 13.44 -26.97 -1.90
CA VAL A 774 12.87 -27.95 -0.95
C VAL A 774 11.41 -27.57 -0.71
N HIS A 775 10.47 -28.41 -1.16
CA HIS A 775 9.05 -28.29 -0.85
C HIS A 775 8.91 -28.39 0.68
N ALA A 776 8.56 -27.28 1.32
CA ALA A 776 8.25 -27.23 2.73
C ALA A 776 6.88 -27.85 3.00
#